data_AF-A0A0B4DB69-F1
#
_entry.id   AF-A0A0B4DB69-F1
#
_cell.length_a   1.000
_cell.length_b   1.000
_cell.length_c   1.000
_cell.angle_alpha   90.00
_cell.angle_beta   90.00
_cell.angle_gamma   90.00
#
_symmetry.space_group_name_H-M   'P 1'
#
loop_
_entity.id
_entity.type
_entity.pdbx_description
1 polymer ?
#
loop_
_entity_poly.entity_id
_entity_poly.type
_entity_poly.pdbx_seq_one_letter_code
_entity_poly.pdbx_strand_id
1 'polypeptide(L)'
;MRGNTSHHQAVRRSRPRSVAAVVAGLLISLLALVGPASAAQASAAQAGAAQSAAAAPDPGKPWLGVVLEWGEDTAAGFSDRLGADPAVFGHDITMPYREAERNDLDGFLQQAAGRGAHALLTVRPSVPLDQLGAQEAEAFAQQVRDLASGFKGQLMIRFAPDMNASWVAWGQQPATYRKAFQAVTAAFRKYDGGRATMVWAPYLGKDYPFDRNRSAPQPGSEGFSLLDTNGDGTWDGRDSAYAPYYPGDDAVDWVGLAAYHDDTAGGTAVNTAPRTDELKDMLTASGGENFYGTYSQRHGKPFLLQTSAFYSPAAGGAAESDIKAGWWDQVVGTATSPDFATTAAVVWDERTSTRDTGVASISWLLTGSPEIAKAALDRLKSSPIVTGPVTDVASGSTYVRASTLSGAAAWSVAAAMAILLVALWQIPRRISAATAWSYQDPSSRDSRVDLLRGMAIVFVVVNHLGMASLFQLLTQEAVGFVSGAELFVLFSGLVVGMVYGPKAKEDFGQVVDLTSRRAGKLYVTALAVLVGVFLLSLLPFFNTEALTTFVDQGTGGAGHTGAGRTYDLYAGMSSLFQFPVPPQVLPAIVLLQFGPWQFNVMGLYVVLLLVSPLILAALNRGKAAWVLLVTLAVYAVGNVTRFRILPSQFEDSFPLLVWQVLFVVGMVAGYHRRSIVAWLTRHIWVVVACTVAAFALAFLSWGNPYLSNNYDVRLALIPDAAYRAMYDALFGRTYLAPGRLLNVLVLVVAAYAFLSAYWKPVQRALGWFLIPLGRATLYVFIMHVVLIAVVANIPALQQQSIALNTAAYAVVLGLLWVMVRTRFLFRIIPT
;
A
#
# COMPACT_ATOMS: atom_id res chain seq x y z
N MET A 1 64.31 -57.43 9.09
CA MET A 1 64.79 -56.06 9.34
C MET A 1 64.11 -55.11 8.37
N ARG A 2 63.73 -53.93 8.87
CA ARG A 2 63.11 -52.79 8.17
C ARG A 2 64.09 -52.13 7.18
N GLY A 3 63.53 -51.30 6.29
CA GLY A 3 64.20 -50.14 5.67
C GLY A 3 64.09 -50.17 4.15
N ASN A 4 63.05 -49.64 3.50
CA ASN A 4 62.62 -48.24 3.35
C ASN A 4 63.62 -47.40 2.53
N THR A 5 63.34 -47.26 1.23
CA THR A 5 63.94 -46.28 0.31
C THR A 5 62.83 -45.38 -0.23
N SER A 6 62.99 -44.09 0.02
CA SER A 6 62.20 -43.00 -0.52
C SER A 6 62.44 -42.82 -2.02
N HIS A 7 61.38 -42.66 -2.81
CA HIS A 7 61.42 -41.85 -4.03
C HIS A 7 60.15 -41.01 -4.18
N HIS A 8 60.38 -39.72 -4.42
CA HIS A 8 59.41 -38.69 -4.74
C HIS A 8 58.54 -39.05 -5.96
N GLN A 9 57.22 -38.85 -5.83
CA GLN A 9 56.37 -38.46 -6.94
C GLN A 9 55.49 -37.28 -6.55
N ALA A 10 55.61 -36.20 -7.33
CA ALA A 10 54.83 -34.98 -7.21
C ALA A 10 53.40 -35.22 -7.69
N VAL A 11 52.42 -35.06 -6.80
CA VAL A 11 50.99 -35.03 -7.15
C VAL A 11 50.57 -33.58 -7.38
N ARG A 12 50.34 -33.23 -8.65
CA ARG A 12 49.63 -32.01 -9.07
C ARG A 12 48.24 -31.99 -8.42
N ARG A 13 48.03 -31.10 -7.44
CA ARG A 13 46.69 -30.76 -6.93
C ARG A 13 45.99 -29.83 -7.93
N SER A 14 45.06 -30.36 -8.72
CA SER A 14 44.06 -29.55 -9.40
C SER A 14 43.04 -29.07 -8.36
N ARG A 15 43.04 -27.75 -8.07
CA ARG A 15 41.96 -27.12 -7.32
C ARG A 15 40.69 -27.13 -8.18
N PRO A 16 39.55 -27.67 -7.73
CA PRO A 16 38.30 -27.44 -8.45
C PRO A 16 37.93 -25.97 -8.27
N ARG A 17 38.03 -25.19 -9.35
CA ARG A 17 37.44 -23.86 -9.43
C ARG A 17 35.95 -24.02 -9.11
N SER A 18 35.53 -23.40 -8.01
CA SER A 18 34.20 -23.54 -7.45
C SER A 18 33.14 -23.05 -8.44
N VAL A 19 32.39 -23.99 -9.01
CA VAL A 19 31.14 -23.72 -9.76
C VAL A 19 30.17 -22.87 -8.92
N ALA A 20 30.28 -22.90 -7.59
CA ALA A 20 29.56 -22.00 -6.68
C ALA A 20 29.87 -20.51 -6.91
N ALA A 21 31.10 -20.15 -7.30
CA ALA A 21 31.47 -18.79 -7.67
C ALA A 21 30.93 -18.39 -9.05
N VAL A 22 30.67 -19.37 -9.94
CA VAL A 22 30.06 -19.14 -11.26
C VAL A 22 28.54 -18.95 -11.13
N VAL A 23 27.88 -19.71 -10.25
CA VAL A 23 26.44 -19.56 -9.97
C VAL A 23 26.17 -18.29 -9.14
N ALA A 24 27.00 -17.98 -8.15
CA ALA A 24 26.96 -16.69 -7.45
C ALA A 24 27.30 -15.54 -8.40
N GLY A 25 28.28 -15.74 -9.28
CA GLY A 25 28.62 -14.80 -10.35
C GLY A 25 27.46 -14.56 -11.32
N LEU A 26 26.69 -15.59 -11.71
CA LEU A 26 25.52 -15.46 -12.58
C LEU A 26 24.35 -14.76 -11.89
N LEU A 27 24.10 -15.01 -10.60
CA LEU A 27 23.09 -14.29 -9.80
C LEU A 27 23.48 -12.82 -9.58
N ILE A 28 24.76 -12.53 -9.31
CA ILE A 28 25.29 -11.17 -9.18
C ILE A 28 25.32 -10.47 -10.54
N SER A 29 25.58 -11.19 -11.64
CA SER A 29 25.55 -10.63 -13.00
C SER A 29 24.13 -10.33 -13.46
N LEU A 30 23.12 -11.14 -13.08
CA LEU A 30 21.72 -10.84 -13.33
C LEU A 30 21.25 -9.60 -12.55
N LEU A 31 21.76 -9.40 -11.33
CA LEU A 31 21.52 -8.19 -10.51
C LEU A 31 22.28 -6.96 -11.04
N ALA A 32 23.46 -7.15 -11.65
CA ALA A 32 24.28 -6.06 -12.21
C ALA A 32 23.83 -5.62 -13.62
N LEU A 33 23.13 -6.48 -14.37
CA LEU A 33 22.54 -6.18 -15.68
C LEU A 33 21.29 -5.26 -15.60
N VAL A 34 20.82 -4.95 -14.39
CA VAL A 34 19.66 -4.08 -14.12
C VAL A 34 20.09 -2.72 -13.53
N GLY A 35 21.39 -2.40 -13.55
CA GLY A 35 21.86 -1.06 -13.20
C GLY A 35 21.35 -0.03 -14.21
N PRO A 36 20.88 1.16 -13.78
CA PRO A 36 20.40 2.18 -14.69
C PRO A 36 21.55 2.62 -15.59
N ALA A 37 21.46 2.32 -16.89
CA ALA A 37 22.30 2.94 -17.89
C ALA A 37 21.89 4.41 -17.99
N SER A 38 22.60 5.28 -17.28
CA SER A 38 22.52 6.72 -17.45
C SER A 38 23.06 7.08 -18.84
N ALA A 39 22.21 7.01 -19.86
CA ALA A 39 22.45 7.63 -21.14
C ALA A 39 21.90 9.06 -21.10
N ALA A 40 22.67 9.97 -20.50
CA ALA A 40 22.47 11.39 -20.71
C ALA A 40 22.83 11.72 -22.18
N GLN A 41 21.82 11.99 -22.99
CA GLN A 41 22.02 12.71 -24.25
C GLN A 41 21.54 14.13 -24.08
N ALA A 42 22.52 15.02 -23.94
CA ALA A 42 22.34 16.45 -24.13
C ALA A 42 21.88 16.69 -25.58
N SER A 43 20.69 17.27 -25.73
CA SER A 43 20.39 18.07 -26.92
C SER A 43 20.00 19.47 -26.44
N ALA A 44 20.96 20.39 -26.54
CA ALA A 44 20.70 21.81 -26.44
C ALA A 44 19.99 22.24 -27.72
N ALA A 45 18.66 22.21 -27.73
CA ALA A 45 17.87 22.88 -28.75
C ALA A 45 17.59 24.31 -28.28
N GLN A 46 17.93 25.27 -29.14
CA GLN A 46 17.87 26.71 -28.91
C GLN A 46 16.50 27.16 -28.38
N ALA A 47 16.55 27.87 -27.25
CA ALA A 47 15.40 28.51 -26.64
C ALA A 47 14.90 29.67 -27.54
N GLY A 48 13.83 29.41 -28.30
CA GLY A 48 12.93 30.46 -28.75
C GLY A 48 12.15 31.00 -27.55
N ALA A 49 12.01 32.32 -27.47
CA ALA A 49 11.31 33.01 -26.38
C ALA A 49 9.86 32.48 -26.25
N ALA A 50 9.61 31.75 -25.16
CA ALA A 50 8.29 31.19 -24.86
C ALA A 50 7.34 32.29 -24.40
N GLN A 51 6.17 32.38 -25.01
CA GLN A 51 5.06 33.19 -24.53
C GLN A 51 4.61 32.65 -23.17
N SER A 52 4.47 33.54 -22.18
CA SER A 52 3.99 33.19 -20.83
C SER A 52 2.59 32.59 -20.91
N ALA A 53 2.37 31.42 -20.31
CA ALA A 53 1.03 30.89 -20.09
C ALA A 53 0.16 31.90 -19.33
N ALA A 54 -1.14 31.94 -19.63
CA ALA A 54 -2.09 32.82 -18.94
C ALA A 54 -2.17 32.45 -17.45
N ALA A 55 -2.21 33.44 -16.57
CA ALA A 55 -2.19 33.25 -15.11
C ALA A 55 -3.55 32.79 -14.52
N ALA A 56 -4.62 32.89 -15.30
CA ALA A 56 -5.99 32.44 -14.99
C ALA A 56 -6.78 32.31 -16.31
N PRO A 57 -7.87 31.52 -16.35
CA PRO A 57 -8.75 31.48 -17.51
C PRO A 57 -9.61 32.74 -17.65
N ASP A 58 -10.24 32.88 -18.82
CA ASP A 58 -11.28 33.89 -19.05
C ASP A 58 -12.44 33.73 -18.03
N PRO A 59 -13.04 34.83 -17.55
CA PRO A 59 -14.21 34.77 -16.67
C PRO A 59 -15.34 33.90 -17.26
N GLY A 60 -15.93 33.06 -16.41
CA GLY A 60 -17.00 32.12 -16.81
C GLY A 60 -16.54 30.89 -17.60
N LYS A 61 -15.24 30.70 -17.83
CA LYS A 61 -14.66 29.54 -18.52
C LYS A 61 -13.65 28.79 -17.63
N PRO A 62 -14.08 28.21 -16.49
CA PRO A 62 -13.18 27.57 -15.55
C PRO A 62 -12.42 26.40 -16.19
N TRP A 63 -11.18 26.20 -15.76
CA TRP A 63 -10.38 25.04 -16.12
C TRP A 63 -10.90 23.77 -15.45
N LEU A 64 -10.96 22.67 -16.21
CA LEU A 64 -11.10 21.33 -15.64
C LEU A 64 -9.77 20.89 -15.04
N GLY A 65 -9.77 20.61 -13.74
CA GLY A 65 -8.67 19.99 -13.04
C GLY A 65 -9.01 18.60 -12.52
N VAL A 66 -7.98 17.80 -12.26
CA VAL A 66 -8.13 16.51 -11.58
C VAL A 66 -6.97 16.24 -10.62
N VAL A 67 -7.26 15.68 -9.45
CA VAL A 67 -6.25 15.04 -8.58
C VAL A 67 -6.41 13.54 -8.74
N LEU A 68 -5.33 12.85 -9.12
CA LEU A 68 -5.34 11.40 -9.32
C LEU A 68 -4.74 10.66 -8.12
N GLU A 69 -5.06 9.38 -8.00
CA GLU A 69 -4.29 8.43 -7.19
C GLU A 69 -3.01 8.04 -7.96
N TRP A 70 -1.98 8.87 -7.82
CA TRP A 70 -0.71 8.66 -8.52
C TRP A 70 -0.04 7.35 -8.05
N GLY A 71 0.41 6.54 -9.02
CA GLY A 71 0.86 5.17 -8.77
C GLY A 71 -0.20 4.14 -9.13
N GLU A 72 -1.48 4.49 -8.97
CA GLU A 72 -2.63 3.68 -9.42
C GLU A 72 -3.23 4.18 -10.74
N ASP A 73 -2.95 5.42 -11.16
CA ASP A 73 -3.39 5.97 -12.44
C ASP A 73 -2.33 6.88 -13.07
N THR A 74 -2.57 7.28 -14.31
CA THR A 74 -1.72 8.20 -15.08
C THR A 74 -2.55 9.30 -15.71
N ALA A 75 -1.93 10.43 -16.04
CA ALA A 75 -2.60 11.50 -16.77
C ALA A 75 -3.21 11.00 -18.09
N ALA A 76 -2.53 10.07 -18.75
CA ALA A 76 -3.01 9.42 -19.96
C ALA A 76 -4.21 8.50 -19.70
N GLY A 77 -4.10 7.63 -18.70
CA GLY A 77 -5.16 6.69 -18.34
C GLY A 77 -6.48 7.39 -18.00
N PHE A 78 -6.42 8.48 -17.23
CA PHE A 78 -7.60 9.29 -16.94
C PHE A 78 -8.19 9.92 -18.21
N SER A 79 -7.35 10.56 -19.03
CA SER A 79 -7.79 11.27 -20.24
C SER A 79 -8.41 10.32 -21.28
N ASP A 80 -7.87 9.10 -21.40
CA ASP A 80 -8.42 8.06 -22.27
C ASP A 80 -9.79 7.56 -21.79
N ARG A 81 -9.99 7.43 -20.46
CA ARG A 81 -11.29 7.02 -19.88
C ARG A 81 -12.35 8.11 -19.98
N LEU A 82 -11.98 9.36 -19.69
CA LEU A 82 -12.89 10.50 -19.80
C LEU A 82 -13.17 10.87 -21.26
N GLY A 83 -12.17 10.75 -22.14
CA GLY A 83 -12.22 11.24 -23.52
C GLY A 83 -11.90 12.74 -23.66
N ALA A 84 -11.28 13.34 -22.66
CA ALA A 84 -10.81 14.73 -22.65
C ALA A 84 -9.57 14.89 -21.75
N ASP A 85 -8.63 15.75 -22.14
CA ASP A 85 -7.45 16.07 -21.32
C ASP A 85 -7.82 17.16 -20.30
N PRO A 86 -7.55 16.97 -18.99
CA PRO A 86 -7.64 18.04 -18.00
C PRO A 86 -6.69 19.21 -18.29
N ALA A 87 -7.14 20.43 -17.98
CA ALA A 87 -6.30 21.64 -18.03
C ALA A 87 -5.36 21.75 -16.82
N VAL A 88 -5.70 21.11 -15.69
CA VAL A 88 -4.87 21.07 -14.47
C VAL A 88 -4.76 19.63 -13.95
N PHE A 89 -3.56 19.19 -13.62
CA PHE A 89 -3.36 17.96 -12.84
C PHE A 89 -2.82 18.32 -11.45
N GLY A 90 -3.32 17.65 -10.41
CA GLY A 90 -2.90 17.86 -9.04
C GLY A 90 -2.16 16.67 -8.44
N HIS A 91 -1.13 16.95 -7.63
CA HIS A 91 -0.34 15.94 -6.90
C HIS A 91 0.00 16.47 -5.49
N ASP A 92 0.11 15.57 -4.52
CA ASP A 92 0.52 15.90 -3.15
C ASP A 92 2.06 16.01 -3.05
N ILE A 93 2.57 16.93 -2.24
CA ILE A 93 4.00 17.05 -1.92
C ILE A 93 4.17 17.28 -0.43
N THR A 94 5.17 16.64 0.18
CA THR A 94 5.41 16.82 1.61
C THR A 94 6.34 18.00 1.89
N MET A 95 6.10 18.71 3.00
CA MET A 95 7.02 19.69 3.56
C MET A 95 7.48 19.26 4.97
N PRO A 96 8.80 19.21 5.26
CA PRO A 96 9.92 19.37 4.34
C PRO A 96 9.92 18.32 3.21
N TYR A 97 10.49 18.69 2.06
CA TYR A 97 10.58 17.83 0.88
C TYR A 97 11.39 16.56 1.16
N ARG A 98 10.93 15.41 0.68
CA ARG A 98 11.68 14.15 0.75
C ARG A 98 12.27 13.80 -0.61
N GLU A 99 13.56 13.50 -0.64
CA GLU A 99 14.25 13.12 -1.88
C GLU A 99 13.65 11.85 -2.53
N ALA A 100 13.06 10.96 -1.73
CA ALA A 100 12.36 9.78 -2.22
C ALA A 100 11.15 10.11 -3.13
N GLU A 101 10.51 11.27 -2.94
CA GLU A 101 9.33 11.72 -3.71
C GLU A 101 9.74 12.32 -5.09
N ARG A 102 11.05 12.52 -5.34
CA ARG A 102 11.56 13.20 -6.54
C ARG A 102 11.09 12.58 -7.85
N ASN A 103 11.28 11.27 -7.99
CA ASN A 103 10.96 10.58 -9.25
C ASN A 103 9.45 10.62 -9.56
N ASP A 104 8.61 10.52 -8.54
CA ASP A 104 7.15 10.57 -8.70
C ASP A 104 6.70 11.98 -9.08
N LEU A 105 7.27 13.01 -8.46
CA LEU A 105 6.98 14.41 -8.78
C LEU A 105 7.53 14.84 -10.16
N ASP A 106 8.74 14.41 -10.52
CA ASP A 106 9.30 14.59 -11.86
C ASP A 106 8.40 13.90 -12.90
N GLY A 107 7.96 12.67 -12.61
CA GLY A 107 7.04 11.93 -13.46
C GLY A 107 5.67 12.55 -13.59
N PHE A 108 5.14 13.13 -12.51
CA PHE A 108 3.92 13.92 -12.50
C PHE A 108 4.03 15.15 -13.40
N LEU A 109 5.08 15.96 -13.22
CA LEU A 109 5.29 17.18 -14.01
C LEU A 109 5.50 16.86 -15.50
N GLN A 110 6.23 15.78 -15.81
CA GLN A 110 6.38 15.31 -17.19
C GLN A 110 5.06 14.85 -17.81
N GLN A 111 4.23 14.11 -17.05
CA GLN A 111 2.91 13.69 -17.51
C GLN A 111 1.97 14.89 -17.73
N ALA A 112 1.95 15.84 -16.81
CA ALA A 112 1.16 17.07 -16.96
C ALA A 112 1.64 17.89 -18.19
N ALA A 113 2.95 18.07 -18.36
CA ALA A 113 3.51 18.77 -19.53
C ALA A 113 3.23 18.03 -20.85
N GLY A 114 3.29 16.70 -20.84
CA GLY A 114 2.97 15.85 -21.99
C GLY A 114 1.48 15.91 -22.40
N ARG A 115 0.60 16.39 -21.52
CA ARG A 115 -0.81 16.68 -21.80
C ARG A 115 -1.11 18.16 -22.00
N GLY A 116 -0.08 19.01 -21.97
CA GLY A 116 -0.24 20.46 -22.07
C GLY A 116 -1.05 21.05 -20.92
N ALA A 117 -0.92 20.51 -19.69
CA ALA A 117 -1.67 20.95 -18.52
C ALA A 117 -0.83 21.78 -17.53
N HIS A 118 -1.50 22.54 -16.66
CA HIS A 118 -0.91 23.15 -15.46
C HIS A 118 -0.76 22.14 -14.31
N ALA A 119 0.03 22.49 -13.30
CA ALA A 119 0.30 21.63 -12.15
C ALA A 119 -0.16 22.27 -10.84
N LEU A 120 -0.96 21.53 -10.06
CA LEU A 120 -1.38 21.89 -8.71
C LEU A 120 -0.64 21.01 -7.69
N LEU A 121 0.24 21.60 -6.89
CA LEU A 121 0.92 20.91 -5.78
C LEU A 121 0.20 21.18 -4.46
N THR A 122 -0.38 20.13 -3.88
CA THR A 122 -0.94 20.18 -2.51
C THR A 122 0.17 19.94 -1.50
N VAL A 123 0.59 20.98 -0.78
CA VAL A 123 1.70 20.89 0.16
C VAL A 123 1.20 20.42 1.52
N ARG A 124 1.70 19.28 2.00
CA ARG A 124 1.32 18.64 3.26
C ARG A 124 2.46 18.74 4.30
N PRO A 125 2.31 19.57 5.33
CA PRO A 125 3.24 19.58 6.47
C PRO A 125 3.36 18.21 7.14
N SER A 126 4.58 17.72 7.25
CA SER A 126 4.92 16.48 7.99
C SER A 126 5.56 16.74 9.36
N VAL A 127 5.85 18.00 9.65
CA VAL A 127 6.35 18.48 10.93
C VAL A 127 5.37 19.55 11.47
N PRO A 128 5.40 19.83 12.79
CA PRO A 128 4.63 20.94 13.37
C PRO A 128 4.83 22.26 12.63
N LEU A 129 3.75 23.05 12.49
CA LEU A 129 3.77 24.30 11.70
C LEU A 129 4.73 25.36 12.25
N ASP A 130 5.02 25.34 13.55
CA ASP A 130 5.97 26.25 14.21
C ASP A 130 7.43 25.96 13.85
N GLN A 131 7.70 24.77 13.29
CA GLN A 131 9.00 24.41 12.73
C GLN A 131 9.14 24.78 11.26
N LEU A 132 8.08 25.27 10.61
CA LEU A 132 8.10 25.73 9.22
C LEU A 132 8.41 27.23 9.15
N GLY A 133 9.60 27.60 9.62
CA GLY A 133 10.09 28.97 9.60
C GLY A 133 10.52 29.43 8.22
N ALA A 134 11.11 30.63 8.17
CA ALA A 134 11.60 31.21 6.92
C ALA A 134 12.66 30.31 6.25
N GLN A 135 13.58 29.73 7.02
CA GLN A 135 14.64 28.89 6.46
C GLN A 135 14.09 27.63 5.78
N GLU A 136 13.14 26.96 6.41
CA GLU A 136 12.50 25.75 5.90
C GLU A 136 11.63 26.06 4.68
N ALA A 137 10.89 27.17 4.72
CA ALA A 137 10.12 27.69 3.58
C ALA A 137 11.01 28.02 2.38
N GLU A 138 12.15 28.67 2.61
CA GLU A 138 13.12 29.00 1.57
C GLU A 138 13.75 27.74 0.95
N ALA A 139 14.14 26.76 1.76
CA ALA A 139 14.67 25.49 1.29
C ALA A 139 13.64 24.73 0.43
N PHE A 140 12.40 24.68 0.90
CA PHE A 140 11.30 24.04 0.17
C PHE A 140 11.00 24.73 -1.17
N ALA A 141 10.91 26.06 -1.19
CA ALA A 141 10.65 26.82 -2.41
C ALA A 141 11.77 26.63 -3.45
N GLN A 142 13.04 26.57 -3.03
CA GLN A 142 14.16 26.26 -3.93
C GLN A 142 14.04 24.86 -4.52
N GLN A 143 13.72 23.85 -3.70
CA GLN A 143 13.56 22.47 -4.16
C GLN A 143 12.42 22.35 -5.18
N VAL A 144 11.27 22.98 -4.91
CA VAL A 144 10.13 22.99 -5.84
C VAL A 144 10.48 23.70 -7.15
N ARG A 145 11.21 24.82 -7.09
CA ARG A 145 11.69 25.51 -8.30
C ARG A 145 12.62 24.62 -9.13
N ASP A 146 13.55 23.94 -8.48
CA ASP A 146 14.52 23.07 -9.16
C ASP A 146 13.82 21.84 -9.78
N LEU A 147 12.83 21.27 -9.08
CA LEU A 147 11.96 20.21 -9.57
C LEU A 147 11.12 20.66 -10.78
N ALA A 148 10.52 21.85 -10.71
CA ALA A 148 9.71 22.43 -11.78
C ALA A 148 10.54 23.08 -12.90
N SER A 149 11.87 22.90 -12.89
CA SER A 149 12.74 23.48 -13.91
C SER A 149 12.41 22.91 -15.30
N GLY A 150 12.08 23.79 -16.24
CA GLY A 150 11.65 23.40 -17.58
C GLY A 150 10.14 23.13 -17.72
N PHE A 151 9.38 23.05 -16.63
CA PHE A 151 7.92 22.97 -16.69
C PHE A 151 7.33 24.28 -17.22
N LYS A 152 6.60 24.19 -18.33
CA LYS A 152 6.05 25.36 -19.05
C LYS A 152 4.70 25.82 -18.51
N GLY A 153 3.95 24.93 -17.88
CA GLY A 153 2.68 25.28 -17.24
C GLY A 153 2.86 26.10 -15.96
N GLN A 154 1.77 26.72 -15.52
CA GLN A 154 1.67 27.40 -14.24
C GLN A 154 1.75 26.38 -13.11
N LEU A 155 2.43 26.78 -12.03
CA LEU A 155 2.53 26.01 -10.80
C LEU A 155 1.61 26.64 -9.75
N MET A 156 0.61 25.89 -9.30
CA MET A 156 -0.29 26.30 -8.22
C MET A 156 0.14 25.60 -6.93
N ILE A 157 0.43 26.36 -5.89
CA ILE A 157 0.88 25.86 -4.59
C ILE A 157 -0.27 25.99 -3.60
N ARG A 158 -0.91 24.86 -3.29
CA ARG A 158 -1.97 24.79 -2.29
C ARG A 158 -1.40 24.33 -0.96
N PHE A 159 -1.00 25.29 -0.13
CA PHE A 159 -0.29 25.01 1.12
C PHE A 159 -1.25 24.66 2.27
N ALA A 160 -1.05 23.48 2.86
CA ALA A 160 -1.72 23.01 4.06
C ALA A 160 -3.25 23.25 4.02
N PRO A 161 -3.97 22.68 3.03
CA PRO A 161 -5.42 22.84 2.93
C PRO A 161 -6.14 22.22 4.12
N ASP A 162 -7.44 22.48 4.24
CA ASP A 162 -8.32 21.95 5.30
C ASP A 162 -7.85 22.36 6.71
N MET A 163 -7.12 23.46 6.82
CA MET A 163 -6.54 23.95 8.07
C MET A 163 -7.59 24.27 9.14
N ASN A 164 -8.84 24.51 8.76
CA ASN A 164 -9.96 24.72 9.66
C ASN A 164 -10.55 23.41 10.22
N ALA A 165 -10.16 22.26 9.67
CA ALA A 165 -10.67 20.94 10.03
C ALA A 165 -9.82 20.19 11.07
N SER A 166 -10.37 19.09 11.59
CA SER A 166 -9.81 18.33 12.71
C SER A 166 -8.91 17.16 12.31
N TRP A 167 -9.09 16.63 11.10
CA TRP A 167 -8.47 15.39 10.62
C TRP A 167 -7.06 15.55 10.04
N VAL A 168 -6.59 16.78 9.84
CA VAL A 168 -5.23 17.06 9.39
C VAL A 168 -4.31 17.42 10.56
N ALA A 169 -3.04 16.99 10.52
CA ALA A 169 -2.10 17.20 11.62
C ALA A 169 -1.81 18.68 11.92
N TRP A 170 -1.96 19.55 10.93
CA TRP A 170 -1.82 21.01 11.02
C TRP A 170 -3.14 21.75 11.31
N GLY A 171 -4.23 21.01 11.52
CA GLY A 171 -5.57 21.57 11.66
C GLY A 171 -5.74 22.40 12.93
N GLN A 172 -6.68 23.35 12.87
CA GLN A 172 -7.16 24.18 13.96
C GLN A 172 -6.09 25.01 14.69
N GLN A 173 -5.07 25.46 13.96
CA GLN A 173 -3.93 26.25 14.49
C GLN A 173 -3.80 27.61 13.78
N PRO A 174 -4.74 28.57 13.97
CA PRO A 174 -4.88 29.77 13.12
C PRO A 174 -3.63 30.66 13.08
N ALA A 175 -3.05 31.01 14.24
CA ALA A 175 -1.86 31.87 14.30
C ALA A 175 -0.64 31.27 13.61
N THR A 176 -0.34 30.01 13.91
CA THR A 176 0.82 29.29 13.36
C THR A 176 0.63 29.01 11.88
N TYR A 177 -0.60 28.67 11.46
CA TYR A 177 -0.97 28.49 10.06
C TYR A 177 -0.71 29.75 9.24
N ARG A 178 -1.23 30.91 9.68
CA ARG A 178 -1.05 32.18 8.96
C ARG A 178 0.42 32.54 8.80
N LYS A 179 1.21 32.38 9.87
CA LYS A 179 2.67 32.62 9.83
C LYS A 179 3.38 31.70 8.83
N ALA A 180 3.08 30.39 8.87
CA ALA A 180 3.69 29.42 7.96
C ALA A 180 3.30 29.70 6.49
N PHE A 181 2.02 29.99 6.22
CA PHE A 181 1.55 30.34 4.88
C PHE A 181 2.27 31.57 4.33
N GLN A 182 2.37 32.64 5.13
CA GLN A 182 3.07 33.87 4.76
C GLN A 182 4.57 33.62 4.50
N ALA A 183 5.23 32.79 5.32
CA ALA A 183 6.63 32.43 5.11
C ALA A 183 6.84 31.66 3.80
N VAL A 184 5.98 30.69 3.49
CA VAL A 184 6.01 29.93 2.23
C VAL A 184 5.76 30.85 1.04
N THR A 185 4.76 31.73 1.09
CA THR A 185 4.52 32.71 0.03
C THR A 185 5.75 33.60 -0.19
N ALA A 186 6.32 34.17 0.89
CA ALA A 186 7.51 35.02 0.78
C ALA A 186 8.70 34.28 0.13
N ALA A 187 8.90 33.01 0.47
CA ALA A 187 9.92 32.17 -0.14
C ALA A 187 9.70 31.94 -1.64
N PHE A 188 8.48 31.60 -2.08
CA PHE A 188 8.18 31.42 -3.50
C PHE A 188 8.31 32.73 -4.29
N ARG A 189 7.86 33.87 -3.73
CA ARG A 189 8.06 35.18 -4.34
C ARG A 189 9.54 35.53 -4.54
N LYS A 190 10.38 35.19 -3.55
CA LYS A 190 11.83 35.42 -3.60
C LYS A 190 12.53 34.59 -4.67
N TYR A 191 12.20 33.30 -4.80
CA TYR A 191 12.99 32.35 -5.60
C TYR A 191 12.43 32.03 -6.99
N ASP A 192 11.12 32.15 -7.21
CA ASP A 192 10.45 31.85 -8.48
C ASP A 192 9.97 33.14 -9.18
N GLY A 193 10.36 34.32 -8.68
CA GLY A 193 9.99 35.62 -9.27
C GLY A 193 8.48 35.87 -9.33
N GLY A 194 7.70 35.14 -8.52
CA GLY A 194 6.24 35.21 -8.50
C GLY A 194 5.51 34.38 -9.55
N ARG A 195 6.18 33.40 -10.20
CA ARG A 195 5.56 32.51 -11.19
C ARG A 195 4.59 31.49 -10.57
N ALA A 196 4.89 31.02 -9.36
CA ALA A 196 3.99 30.18 -8.57
C ALA A 196 2.77 30.96 -8.06
N THR A 197 1.61 30.32 -8.10
CA THR A 197 0.32 30.86 -7.62
C THR A 197 -0.03 30.24 -6.28
N MET A 198 -0.13 31.06 -5.24
CA MET A 198 -0.43 30.62 -3.89
C MET A 198 -1.94 30.46 -3.68
N VAL A 199 -2.39 29.25 -3.35
CA VAL A 199 -3.81 28.90 -3.18
C VAL A 199 -4.12 28.67 -1.69
N TRP A 200 -5.00 29.50 -1.11
CA TRP A 200 -5.53 29.30 0.24
C TRP A 200 -6.85 28.53 0.17
N ALA A 201 -6.92 27.32 0.73
CA ALA A 201 -8.07 26.43 0.52
C ALA A 201 -8.54 25.75 1.84
N PRO A 202 -9.52 26.34 2.54
CA PRO A 202 -10.19 25.66 3.65
C PRO A 202 -11.14 24.55 3.19
N TYR A 203 -11.60 23.76 4.17
CA TYR A 203 -12.71 22.81 4.00
C TYR A 203 -14.05 23.49 4.27
N LEU A 204 -15.10 23.06 3.57
CA LEU A 204 -16.47 23.58 3.69
C LEU A 204 -17.00 23.55 5.14
N GLY A 205 -17.46 24.69 5.64
CA GLY A 205 -17.96 24.88 7.01
C GLY A 205 -19.38 24.37 7.31
N LYS A 206 -19.94 23.42 6.54
CA LYS A 206 -21.33 22.92 6.71
C LYS A 206 -21.62 22.43 8.14
N ASP A 207 -20.65 21.76 8.76
CA ASP A 207 -20.76 21.14 10.09
C ASP A 207 -19.83 21.78 11.12
N TYR A 208 -19.52 23.08 10.96
CA TYR A 208 -18.60 23.79 11.84
C TYR A 208 -19.23 24.12 13.22
N PRO A 209 -18.49 24.03 14.34
CA PRO A 209 -17.09 23.62 14.45
C PRO A 209 -16.93 22.10 14.36
N PHE A 210 -15.85 21.68 13.72
CA PHE A 210 -15.45 20.28 13.69
C PHE A 210 -14.89 19.82 15.04
N ASP A 211 -14.73 18.50 15.19
CA ASP A 211 -14.08 17.90 16.36
C ASP A 211 -12.75 18.57 16.70
N ARG A 212 -12.37 18.52 17.98
CA ARG A 212 -11.16 19.21 18.42
C ARG A 212 -9.90 18.44 18.03
N ASN A 213 -9.04 19.05 17.22
CA ASN A 213 -7.71 18.56 16.90
C ASN A 213 -6.81 18.57 18.15
N ARG A 214 -5.93 17.57 18.27
CA ARG A 214 -4.98 17.46 19.39
C ARG A 214 -4.06 18.69 19.57
N SER A 215 -3.80 19.40 18.47
CA SER A 215 -2.92 20.56 18.41
C SER A 215 -3.67 21.90 18.50
N ALA A 216 -5.00 21.88 18.67
CA ALA A 216 -5.81 23.10 18.74
C ALA A 216 -5.50 23.91 20.03
N PRO A 217 -5.38 25.25 19.94
CA PRO A 217 -5.10 26.13 21.08
C PRO A 217 -6.06 25.96 22.25
N GLN A 218 -5.54 25.80 23.47
CA GLN A 218 -6.36 25.56 24.67
C GLN A 218 -7.24 26.76 25.03
N PRO A 219 -8.46 26.56 25.58
CA PRO A 219 -9.28 27.64 26.09
C PRO A 219 -8.51 28.59 27.01
N GLY A 220 -8.66 29.90 26.81
CA GLY A 220 -7.94 30.94 27.54
C GLY A 220 -6.52 31.25 27.04
N SER A 221 -6.02 30.55 26.01
CA SER A 221 -4.79 30.93 25.31
C SER A 221 -5.04 32.04 24.28
N GLU A 222 -4.00 32.80 23.93
CA GLU A 222 -4.05 33.80 22.85
C GLU A 222 -4.52 33.17 21.52
N GLY A 223 -4.07 31.95 21.22
CA GLY A 223 -4.49 31.23 20.02
C GLY A 223 -5.97 30.84 20.02
N PHE A 224 -6.59 30.66 21.19
CA PHE A 224 -8.03 30.34 21.29
C PHE A 224 -8.89 31.58 21.03
N SER A 225 -8.42 32.77 21.39
CA SER A 225 -9.13 34.02 21.06
C SER A 225 -9.24 34.29 19.55
N LEU A 226 -8.45 33.60 18.73
CA LEU A 226 -8.60 33.65 17.28
C LEU A 226 -9.70 32.71 16.77
N LEU A 227 -10.04 31.65 17.52
CA LEU A 227 -11.11 30.71 17.19
C LEU A 227 -12.48 31.21 17.66
N ASP A 228 -12.51 31.85 18.82
CA ASP A 228 -13.67 32.59 19.35
C ASP A 228 -13.76 33.96 18.67
N THR A 229 -14.30 33.97 17.45
CA THR A 229 -14.37 35.15 16.59
C THR A 229 -15.44 36.16 17.04
N ASN A 230 -16.42 35.71 17.83
CA ASN A 230 -17.47 36.57 18.36
C ASN A 230 -17.13 37.13 19.77
N GLY A 231 -16.11 36.58 20.44
CA GLY A 231 -15.59 37.03 21.72
C GLY A 231 -16.45 36.67 22.93
N ASP A 232 -17.32 35.66 22.82
CA ASP A 232 -18.24 35.25 23.88
C ASP A 232 -17.63 34.26 24.89
N GLY A 233 -16.35 33.89 24.68
CA GLY A 233 -15.60 32.95 25.50
C GLY A 233 -15.84 31.48 25.12
N THR A 234 -16.64 31.21 24.10
CA THR A 234 -16.93 29.87 23.58
C THR A 234 -16.53 29.77 22.11
N TRP A 235 -16.22 28.55 21.67
CA TRP A 235 -15.91 28.28 20.25
C TRP A 235 -17.00 27.35 19.72
N ASP A 236 -17.96 27.91 18.99
CA ASP A 236 -19.18 27.24 18.53
C ASP A 236 -19.56 27.59 17.08
N GLY A 237 -20.73 27.13 16.61
CA GLY A 237 -21.16 27.31 15.21
C GLY A 237 -21.50 28.76 14.83
N ARG A 238 -21.45 29.70 15.78
CA ARG A 238 -21.58 31.13 15.52
C ARG A 238 -20.24 31.76 15.14
N ASP A 239 -19.13 31.05 15.30
CA ASP A 239 -17.81 31.52 14.91
C ASP A 239 -17.53 31.33 13.41
N SER A 240 -16.73 32.23 12.84
CA SER A 240 -16.35 32.10 11.44
C SER A 240 -15.42 30.90 11.24
N ALA A 241 -15.86 29.98 10.37
CA ALA A 241 -15.08 28.81 9.99
C ALA A 241 -13.79 29.14 9.21
N TYR A 242 -13.67 30.34 8.66
CA TYR A 242 -12.65 30.69 7.67
C TYR A 242 -11.78 31.87 8.09
N ALA A 243 -12.37 32.94 8.63
CA ALA A 243 -11.67 34.20 8.93
C ALA A 243 -10.42 34.03 9.81
N PRO A 244 -10.39 33.16 10.84
CA PRO A 244 -9.21 32.94 11.67
C PRO A 244 -7.97 32.48 10.90
N TYR A 245 -8.17 31.84 9.75
CA TYR A 245 -7.13 31.19 8.97
C TYR A 245 -6.69 32.00 7.75
N TYR A 246 -7.38 33.10 7.40
CA TYR A 246 -7.07 33.89 6.22
C TYR A 246 -5.70 34.58 6.36
N PRO A 247 -4.71 34.26 5.50
CA PRO A 247 -3.35 34.82 5.63
C PRO A 247 -3.24 36.30 5.23
N GLY A 248 -4.20 36.81 4.45
CA GLY A 248 -4.23 38.18 3.92
C GLY A 248 -4.01 38.26 2.40
N ASP A 249 -4.47 39.36 1.79
CA ASP A 249 -4.51 39.53 0.33
C ASP A 249 -3.12 39.56 -0.34
N ASP A 250 -2.09 39.97 0.39
CA ASP A 250 -0.71 40.00 -0.10
C ASP A 250 -0.09 38.59 -0.20
N ALA A 251 -0.60 37.65 0.59
CA ALA A 251 -0.09 36.29 0.66
C ALA A 251 -0.84 35.33 -0.27
N VAL A 252 -2.09 35.62 -0.59
CA VAL A 252 -3.01 34.73 -1.33
C VAL A 252 -3.21 35.23 -2.76
N ASP A 253 -2.92 34.36 -3.74
CA ASP A 253 -3.24 34.64 -5.15
C ASP A 253 -4.64 34.17 -5.50
N TRP A 254 -4.97 32.94 -5.12
CA TRP A 254 -6.25 32.29 -5.42
C TRP A 254 -6.88 31.78 -4.12
N VAL A 255 -8.21 31.84 -4.08
CA VAL A 255 -8.99 31.27 -2.99
C VAL A 255 -9.54 29.92 -3.46
N GLY A 256 -9.32 28.89 -2.66
CA GLY A 256 -9.87 27.56 -2.88
C GLY A 256 -10.95 27.23 -1.85
N LEU A 257 -11.80 26.25 -2.17
CA LEU A 257 -12.65 25.59 -1.17
C LEU A 257 -12.77 24.12 -1.52
N ALA A 258 -12.58 23.26 -0.53
CA ALA A 258 -12.88 21.84 -0.62
C ALA A 258 -14.35 21.61 -0.22
N ALA A 259 -15.20 21.27 -1.18
CA ALA A 259 -16.62 21.03 -0.98
C ALA A 259 -17.05 19.77 -1.76
N TYR A 260 -17.44 18.74 -1.02
CA TYR A 260 -17.78 17.43 -1.56
C TYR A 260 -19.27 17.17 -1.37
N HIS A 261 -19.90 16.48 -2.33
CA HIS A 261 -21.23 15.93 -2.10
C HIS A 261 -21.11 14.68 -1.23
N ASP A 262 -21.49 14.86 0.02
CA ASP A 262 -21.30 13.88 1.08
C ASP A 262 -22.22 14.20 2.26
N ASP A 263 -23.33 13.45 2.37
CA ASP A 263 -24.33 13.65 3.44
C ASP A 263 -24.08 12.78 4.68
N THR A 264 -22.93 12.12 4.73
CA THR A 264 -22.59 11.19 5.80
C THR A 264 -21.99 11.91 7.01
N ALA A 265 -21.44 13.13 6.84
CA ALA A 265 -20.77 13.91 7.89
C ALA A 265 -19.72 13.11 8.69
N GLY A 266 -19.04 12.17 8.03
CA GLY A 266 -18.09 11.25 8.68
C GLY A 266 -18.72 10.00 9.32
N GLY A 267 -20.04 9.93 9.47
CA GLY A 267 -20.78 8.79 10.03
C GLY A 267 -21.01 7.63 9.06
N THR A 268 -22.02 6.80 9.34
CA THR A 268 -22.36 5.61 8.54
C THR A 268 -22.51 5.93 7.05
N ALA A 269 -21.87 5.13 6.19
CA ALA A 269 -21.96 5.29 4.74
C ALA A 269 -23.40 5.13 4.24
N VAL A 270 -23.91 6.16 3.54
CA VAL A 270 -25.22 6.17 2.88
C VAL A 270 -25.07 6.82 1.51
N ASN A 271 -25.68 6.23 0.49
CA ASN A 271 -25.66 6.78 -0.86
C ASN A 271 -26.87 7.70 -1.06
N THR A 272 -26.65 9.01 -1.11
CA THR A 272 -27.69 10.02 -1.35
C THR A 272 -27.49 10.67 -2.71
N ALA A 273 -28.59 11.03 -3.38
CA ALA A 273 -28.52 11.86 -4.57
C ALA A 273 -28.43 13.34 -4.15
N PRO A 274 -27.69 14.17 -4.89
CA PRO A 274 -27.53 15.57 -4.54
C PRO A 274 -28.85 16.33 -4.66
N ARG A 275 -29.13 17.20 -3.70
CA ARG A 275 -30.33 18.05 -3.70
C ARG A 275 -30.16 19.17 -4.73
N THR A 276 -31.26 19.67 -5.29
CA THR A 276 -31.22 20.83 -6.18
C THR A 276 -30.53 22.01 -5.48
N ASP A 277 -29.63 22.69 -6.22
CA ASP A 277 -28.85 23.85 -5.76
C ASP A 277 -27.93 23.59 -4.55
N GLU A 278 -27.66 22.33 -4.21
CA GLU A 278 -26.82 21.97 -3.06
C GLU A 278 -25.44 22.63 -3.08
N LEU A 279 -24.73 22.59 -4.22
CA LEU A 279 -23.42 23.25 -4.31
C LEU A 279 -23.53 24.77 -4.16
N LYS A 280 -24.56 25.39 -4.74
CA LYS A 280 -24.77 26.85 -4.62
C LYS A 280 -24.96 27.24 -3.16
N ASP A 281 -25.77 26.49 -2.42
CA ASP A 281 -25.99 26.70 -0.98
C ASP A 281 -24.69 26.47 -0.18
N MET A 282 -23.90 25.44 -0.55
CA MET A 282 -22.59 25.20 0.06
C MET A 282 -21.67 26.41 -0.06
N LEU A 283 -21.61 27.03 -1.24
CA LEU A 283 -20.70 28.15 -1.51
C LEU A 283 -21.17 29.49 -0.92
N THR A 284 -22.46 29.64 -0.63
CA THR A 284 -23.08 30.95 -0.28
C THR A 284 -23.68 31.03 1.11
N ALA A 285 -23.89 29.90 1.81
CA ALA A 285 -24.57 29.89 3.11
C ALA A 285 -23.95 28.96 4.17
N SER A 286 -23.10 28.00 3.80
CA SER A 286 -22.57 27.03 4.78
C SER A 286 -21.60 27.66 5.79
N GLY A 287 -21.72 27.25 7.06
CA GLY A 287 -20.98 27.84 8.16
C GLY A 287 -21.45 29.24 8.55
N GLY A 288 -22.68 29.62 8.16
CA GLY A 288 -23.25 30.95 8.45
C GLY A 288 -22.61 32.09 7.63
N GLU A 289 -21.82 31.77 6.60
CA GLU A 289 -21.03 32.74 5.84
C GLU A 289 -21.14 32.50 4.33
N ASN A 290 -21.24 33.58 3.55
CA ASN A 290 -21.12 33.51 2.09
C ASN A 290 -19.63 33.47 1.71
N PHE A 291 -19.06 32.26 1.67
CA PHE A 291 -17.63 32.07 1.39
C PHE A 291 -17.24 32.66 0.04
N TYR A 292 -17.98 32.33 -1.02
CA TYR A 292 -17.65 32.78 -2.38
C TYR A 292 -17.71 34.31 -2.50
N GLY A 293 -18.79 34.93 -2.02
CA GLY A 293 -18.95 36.37 -2.04
C GLY A 293 -17.92 37.10 -1.18
N THR A 294 -17.54 36.52 -0.03
CA THR A 294 -16.61 37.12 0.91
C THR A 294 -15.17 36.98 0.45
N TYR A 295 -14.69 35.78 0.13
CA TYR A 295 -13.26 35.54 -0.16
C TYR A 295 -12.89 35.62 -1.64
N SER A 296 -13.78 35.26 -2.55
CA SER A 296 -13.51 35.35 -4.00
C SER A 296 -13.88 36.74 -4.54
N GLN A 297 -15.17 37.11 -4.48
CA GLN A 297 -15.65 38.33 -5.14
C GLN A 297 -15.16 39.61 -4.47
N ARG A 298 -15.30 39.74 -3.13
CA ARG A 298 -14.93 40.98 -2.42
C ARG A 298 -13.43 41.24 -2.40
N HIS A 299 -12.61 40.20 -2.24
CA HIS A 299 -11.13 40.33 -2.31
C HIS A 299 -10.59 40.29 -3.75
N GLY A 300 -11.45 40.08 -4.76
CA GLY A 300 -11.06 40.05 -6.17
C GLY A 300 -10.10 38.91 -6.52
N LYS A 301 -10.24 37.76 -5.87
CA LYS A 301 -9.36 36.60 -6.05
C LYS A 301 -10.05 35.55 -6.92
N PRO A 302 -9.34 34.89 -7.86
CA PRO A 302 -9.89 33.74 -8.59
C PRO A 302 -10.25 32.59 -7.65
N PHE A 303 -11.33 31.88 -7.96
CA PHE A 303 -11.84 30.78 -7.14
C PHE A 303 -11.51 29.40 -7.73
N LEU A 304 -11.01 28.50 -6.87
CA LEU A 304 -10.78 27.09 -7.17
C LEU A 304 -11.70 26.21 -6.32
N LEU A 305 -12.59 25.46 -6.96
CA LEU A 305 -13.40 24.44 -6.28
C LEU A 305 -12.66 23.10 -6.34
N GLN A 306 -12.32 22.50 -5.20
CA GLN A 306 -12.02 21.07 -5.15
C GLN A 306 -13.28 20.31 -4.73
N THR A 307 -13.67 19.31 -5.51
CA THR A 307 -14.91 18.58 -5.26
C THR A 307 -14.85 17.14 -5.73
N SER A 308 -15.75 16.33 -5.21
CA SER A 308 -16.15 15.04 -5.75
C SER A 308 -17.48 14.64 -5.10
N ALA A 309 -18.03 13.49 -5.49
CA ALA A 309 -19.26 12.95 -4.93
C ALA A 309 -19.04 11.59 -4.29
N PHE A 310 -19.57 11.40 -3.10
CA PHE A 310 -19.46 10.16 -2.34
C PHE A 310 -20.25 9.03 -3.01
N TYR A 311 -19.66 7.84 -3.12
CA TYR A 311 -20.41 6.61 -3.41
C TYR A 311 -19.77 5.42 -2.71
N SER A 312 -20.57 4.59 -2.06
CA SER A 312 -20.11 3.32 -1.48
C SER A 312 -20.90 2.14 -2.05
N PRO A 313 -20.23 1.16 -2.71
CA PRO A 313 -20.90 -0.05 -3.19
C PRO A 313 -21.51 -0.90 -2.07
N ALA A 314 -21.00 -0.74 -0.84
CA ALA A 314 -21.49 -1.45 0.35
C ALA A 314 -22.67 -0.73 1.03
N ALA A 315 -22.95 0.52 0.67
CA ALA A 315 -24.06 1.30 1.23
C ALA A 315 -25.33 1.15 0.38
N GLY A 316 -26.49 1.12 1.04
CA GLY A 316 -27.78 1.25 0.36
C GLY A 316 -28.06 2.70 -0.03
N GLY A 317 -28.93 2.90 -1.03
CA GLY A 317 -29.40 4.23 -1.43
C GLY A 317 -29.42 4.43 -2.94
N ALA A 318 -29.17 5.67 -3.38
CA ALA A 318 -29.16 6.06 -4.79
C ALA A 318 -28.06 5.33 -5.60
N ALA A 319 -28.30 5.17 -6.91
CA ALA A 319 -27.34 4.54 -7.81
C ALA A 319 -26.14 5.46 -8.06
N GLU A 320 -24.95 4.89 -8.26
CA GLU A 320 -23.71 5.66 -8.51
C GLU A 320 -23.88 6.65 -9.67
N SER A 321 -24.55 6.24 -10.75
CA SER A 321 -24.83 7.10 -11.91
C SER A 321 -25.61 8.35 -11.54
N ASP A 322 -26.64 8.21 -10.70
CA ASP A 322 -27.53 9.31 -10.34
C ASP A 322 -26.80 10.33 -9.46
N ILE A 323 -25.96 9.83 -8.55
CA ILE A 323 -25.16 10.65 -7.65
C ILE A 323 -24.09 11.40 -8.44
N LYS A 324 -23.27 10.67 -9.22
CA LYS A 324 -22.13 11.24 -9.94
C LYS A 324 -22.58 12.18 -11.04
N ALA A 325 -23.54 11.78 -11.87
CA ALA A 325 -24.03 12.63 -12.95
C ALA A 325 -24.81 13.84 -12.40
N GLY A 326 -25.63 13.64 -11.36
CA GLY A 326 -26.36 14.73 -10.73
C GLY A 326 -25.44 15.76 -10.08
N TRP A 327 -24.39 15.32 -9.38
CA TRP A 327 -23.43 16.24 -8.76
C TRP A 327 -22.59 16.94 -9.83
N TRP A 328 -22.13 16.19 -10.83
CA TRP A 328 -21.37 16.76 -11.94
C TRP A 328 -22.16 17.83 -12.69
N ASP A 329 -23.45 17.63 -12.93
CA ASP A 329 -24.29 18.63 -13.58
C ASP A 329 -24.40 19.93 -12.75
N GLN A 330 -24.57 19.82 -11.42
CA GLN A 330 -24.56 20.98 -10.53
C GLN A 330 -23.20 21.68 -10.51
N VAL A 331 -22.10 20.93 -10.43
CA VAL A 331 -20.74 21.48 -10.45
C VAL A 331 -20.50 22.28 -11.72
N VAL A 332 -20.79 21.71 -12.89
CA VAL A 332 -20.64 22.39 -14.19
C VAL A 332 -21.58 23.58 -14.29
N GLY A 333 -22.84 23.42 -13.90
CA GLY A 333 -23.86 24.48 -13.95
C GLY A 333 -23.53 25.67 -13.06
N THR A 334 -23.18 25.44 -11.79
CA THR A 334 -22.80 26.48 -10.84
C THR A 334 -21.51 27.17 -11.27
N ALA A 335 -20.45 26.43 -11.57
CA ALA A 335 -19.13 26.98 -11.87
C ALA A 335 -19.08 27.83 -13.16
N THR A 336 -20.01 27.60 -14.10
CA THR A 336 -20.10 28.35 -15.37
C THR A 336 -21.21 29.42 -15.36
N SER A 337 -21.91 29.59 -14.24
CA SER A 337 -22.99 30.58 -14.13
C SER A 337 -22.45 32.01 -13.89
N PRO A 338 -23.23 33.05 -14.25
CA PRO A 338 -22.82 34.45 -14.03
C PRO A 338 -22.56 34.79 -12.56
N ASP A 339 -23.33 34.21 -11.63
CA ASP A 339 -23.19 34.43 -10.19
C ASP A 339 -21.81 33.97 -9.67
N PHE A 340 -21.19 33.01 -10.38
CA PHE A 340 -19.90 32.42 -10.04
C PHE A 340 -18.83 32.66 -11.12
N ALA A 341 -18.88 33.82 -11.79
CA ALA A 341 -17.98 34.17 -12.89
C ALA A 341 -16.48 34.22 -12.53
N THR A 342 -16.12 34.39 -11.25
CA THR A 342 -14.72 34.35 -10.77
C THR A 342 -14.19 32.93 -10.55
N THR A 343 -15.00 31.90 -10.82
CA THR A 343 -14.55 30.50 -10.77
C THR A 343 -13.54 30.26 -11.89
N ALA A 344 -12.30 29.99 -11.50
CA ALA A 344 -11.18 29.81 -12.39
C ALA A 344 -10.82 28.33 -12.58
N ALA A 345 -11.09 27.46 -11.60
CA ALA A 345 -10.86 26.03 -11.76
C ALA A 345 -11.87 25.20 -10.97
N VAL A 346 -12.27 24.07 -11.55
CA VAL A 346 -12.97 22.98 -10.88
C VAL A 346 -12.06 21.76 -10.91
N VAL A 347 -11.55 21.38 -9.74
CA VAL A 347 -10.64 20.25 -9.58
C VAL A 347 -11.41 19.06 -9.01
N TRP A 348 -11.64 18.05 -9.85
CA TRP A 348 -12.25 16.80 -9.40
C TRP A 348 -11.25 15.93 -8.63
N ASP A 349 -11.67 15.43 -7.48
CA ASP A 349 -10.89 14.49 -6.68
C ASP A 349 -11.14 13.05 -7.16
N GLU A 350 -10.29 12.56 -8.06
CA GLU A 350 -10.37 11.24 -8.69
C GLU A 350 -9.55 10.22 -7.90
N ARG A 351 -9.99 9.94 -6.68
CA ARG A 351 -9.35 8.97 -5.78
C ARG A 351 -10.37 8.00 -5.18
N THR A 352 -9.89 7.04 -4.42
CA THR A 352 -10.75 6.19 -3.57
C THR A 352 -10.40 6.42 -2.11
N SER A 353 -11.37 6.24 -1.21
CA SER A 353 -11.12 6.36 0.24
C SER A 353 -11.98 5.39 1.05
N THR A 354 -11.86 5.43 2.38
CA THR A 354 -12.65 4.64 3.32
C THR A 354 -13.12 5.45 4.50
N ARG A 355 -14.24 5.02 5.08
CA ARG A 355 -14.74 5.50 6.36
C ARG A 355 -14.71 4.44 7.46
N ASP A 356 -14.71 4.96 8.69
CA ASP A 356 -14.64 4.32 10.00
C ASP A 356 -15.10 2.86 10.02
N THR A 357 -14.18 1.97 10.43
CA THR A 357 -14.25 0.49 10.51
C THR A 357 -13.84 -0.30 9.26
N GLY A 358 -13.58 0.36 8.13
CA GLY A 358 -13.12 -0.32 6.94
C GLY A 358 -14.12 -1.24 6.24
N VAL A 359 -15.38 -1.10 6.63
CA VAL A 359 -16.50 -1.85 6.07
C VAL A 359 -17.04 -1.18 4.79
N ALA A 360 -16.87 0.14 4.64
CA ALA A 360 -17.39 0.89 3.48
C ALA A 360 -16.28 1.47 2.60
N SER A 361 -16.12 0.85 1.43
CA SER A 361 -15.31 1.33 0.30
C SER A 361 -15.95 2.57 -0.33
N ILE A 362 -15.25 3.70 -0.40
CA ILE A 362 -15.75 4.92 -1.04
C ILE A 362 -15.06 5.11 -2.40
N SER A 363 -15.87 5.28 -3.44
CA SER A 363 -15.48 5.65 -4.79
C SER A 363 -15.77 7.13 -5.01
N TRP A 364 -14.71 7.94 -5.21
CA TRP A 364 -14.84 9.33 -5.66
C TRP A 364 -14.70 9.44 -7.19
N LEU A 365 -14.48 8.31 -7.87
CA LEU A 365 -14.17 8.27 -9.29
C LEU A 365 -15.34 8.76 -10.15
N LEU A 366 -15.06 9.69 -11.07
CA LEU A 366 -15.92 10.10 -12.17
C LEU A 366 -15.73 9.17 -13.38
N THR A 367 -14.52 8.63 -13.55
CA THR A 367 -14.16 7.75 -14.67
C THR A 367 -14.14 6.26 -14.32
N GLY A 368 -14.65 5.90 -13.14
CA GLY A 368 -14.70 4.51 -12.67
C GLY A 368 -15.65 3.62 -13.48
N SER A 369 -16.65 4.21 -14.12
CA SER A 369 -17.59 3.53 -15.03
C SER A 369 -17.57 4.19 -16.42
N PRO A 370 -17.53 3.42 -17.53
CA PRO A 370 -17.62 3.97 -18.88
C PRO A 370 -18.91 4.76 -19.13
N GLU A 371 -20.01 4.39 -18.48
CA GLU A 371 -21.31 5.05 -18.62
C GLU A 371 -21.29 6.44 -17.96
N ILE A 372 -20.74 6.53 -16.75
CA ILE A 372 -20.59 7.78 -16.01
C ILE A 372 -19.57 8.69 -16.70
N ALA A 373 -18.43 8.15 -17.12
CA ALA A 373 -17.41 8.89 -17.86
C ALA A 373 -17.96 9.51 -19.15
N LYS A 374 -18.78 8.75 -19.89
CA LYS A 374 -19.46 9.25 -21.09
C LYS A 374 -20.43 10.38 -20.77
N ALA A 375 -21.27 10.23 -19.74
CA ALA A 375 -22.21 11.27 -19.33
C ALA A 375 -21.46 12.55 -18.90
N ALA A 376 -20.35 12.40 -18.16
CA ALA A 376 -19.50 13.51 -17.77
C ALA A 376 -18.87 14.23 -18.98
N LEU A 377 -18.39 13.48 -19.97
CA LEU A 377 -17.85 14.03 -21.22
C LEU A 377 -18.90 14.78 -22.04
N ASP A 378 -20.11 14.22 -22.19
CA ASP A 378 -21.20 14.86 -22.93
C ASP A 378 -21.63 16.17 -22.25
N ARG A 379 -21.62 16.20 -20.90
CA ARG A 379 -21.86 17.42 -20.14
C ARG A 379 -20.74 18.47 -20.31
N LEU A 380 -19.48 18.03 -20.34
CA LEU A 380 -18.33 18.91 -20.60
C LEU A 380 -18.43 19.57 -21.98
N LYS A 381 -18.73 18.78 -23.03
CA LYS A 381 -18.87 19.28 -24.42
C LYS A 381 -19.98 20.32 -24.61
N SER A 382 -20.99 20.31 -23.74
CA SER A 382 -22.09 21.27 -23.74
C SER A 382 -21.89 22.44 -22.77
N SER A 383 -20.68 22.59 -22.21
CA SER A 383 -20.37 23.62 -21.22
C SER A 383 -19.19 24.50 -21.64
N PRO A 384 -19.07 25.72 -21.06
CA PRO A 384 -17.89 26.57 -21.22
C PRO A 384 -16.61 26.09 -20.50
N ILE A 385 -16.63 24.94 -19.81
CA ILE A 385 -15.45 24.44 -19.10
C ILE A 385 -14.31 24.18 -20.07
N VAL A 386 -13.12 24.66 -19.73
CA VAL A 386 -11.92 24.54 -20.56
C VAL A 386 -11.18 23.26 -20.21
N THR A 387 -11.06 22.38 -21.19
CA THR A 387 -10.20 21.19 -21.18
C THR A 387 -8.90 21.47 -21.93
N GLY A 388 -7.86 20.69 -21.68
CA GLY A 388 -6.55 20.79 -22.30
C GLY A 388 -6.50 20.35 -23.77
N PRO A 389 -5.33 20.53 -24.43
CA PRO A 389 -4.12 21.16 -23.87
C PRO A 389 -4.27 22.69 -23.74
N VAL A 390 -3.90 23.24 -22.57
CA VAL A 390 -3.92 24.70 -22.27
C VAL A 390 -2.52 25.33 -22.27
N THR A 391 -1.49 24.51 -22.46
CA THR A 391 -0.08 24.91 -22.60
C THR A 391 0.55 24.13 -23.75
N ASP A 392 1.74 24.56 -24.19
CA ASP A 392 2.50 23.86 -25.21
C ASP A 392 2.75 22.40 -24.80
N VAL A 393 2.29 21.47 -25.64
CA VAL A 393 2.53 20.03 -25.45
C VAL A 393 4.00 19.75 -25.72
N ALA A 394 4.72 19.35 -24.68
CA ALA A 394 6.12 18.95 -24.81
C ALA A 394 6.24 17.75 -25.76
N SER A 395 6.70 17.99 -27.00
CA SER A 395 6.82 16.94 -28.02
C SER A 395 7.99 16.02 -27.69
N GLY A 396 7.72 14.72 -27.46
CA GLY A 396 8.77 13.69 -27.45
C GLY A 396 8.99 12.92 -26.14
N SER A 397 8.22 13.14 -25.07
CA SER A 397 8.33 12.33 -23.84
C SER A 397 7.03 11.60 -23.52
N THR A 398 6.88 10.36 -24.00
CA THR A 398 6.07 9.39 -23.26
C THR A 398 6.80 9.18 -21.94
N TYR A 399 6.21 9.62 -20.83
CA TYR A 399 6.79 9.30 -19.52
C TYR A 399 6.89 7.78 -19.38
N VAL A 400 8.11 7.27 -19.42
CA VAL A 400 8.44 5.89 -19.03
C VAL A 400 9.15 6.03 -17.70
N ARG A 401 8.46 5.68 -16.61
CA ARG A 401 9.07 5.60 -15.27
C ARG A 401 10.40 4.84 -15.41
N ALA A 402 11.50 5.39 -14.89
CA ALA A 402 12.86 4.91 -15.15
C ALA A 402 13.09 3.42 -14.84
N SER A 403 12.24 2.81 -14.01
CA SER A 403 12.25 1.39 -13.67
C SER A 403 11.34 0.50 -14.55
N THR A 404 10.72 1.04 -15.61
CA THR A 404 9.85 0.29 -16.53
C THR A 404 10.61 -0.11 -17.80
N LEU A 405 10.78 -1.42 -18.00
CA LEU A 405 11.28 -1.98 -19.24
C LEU A 405 10.10 -2.25 -20.19
N SER A 406 10.20 -1.79 -21.43
CA SER A 406 9.21 -2.02 -22.48
C SER A 406 9.86 -2.57 -23.75
N GLY A 407 9.04 -3.10 -24.67
CA GLY A 407 9.51 -3.61 -25.97
C GLY A 407 10.59 -4.69 -25.84
N ALA A 408 11.67 -4.56 -26.63
CA ALA A 408 12.75 -5.55 -26.66
C ALA A 408 13.45 -5.74 -25.30
N ALA A 409 13.53 -4.70 -24.48
CA ALA A 409 14.16 -4.77 -23.17
C ALA A 409 13.36 -5.69 -22.21
N ALA A 410 12.03 -5.60 -22.21
CA ALA A 410 11.19 -6.49 -21.40
C ALA A 410 11.32 -7.97 -21.84
N TRP A 411 11.38 -8.22 -23.14
CA TRP A 411 11.56 -9.58 -23.68
C TRP A 411 12.96 -10.17 -23.43
N SER A 412 13.98 -9.32 -23.23
CA SER A 412 15.31 -9.80 -22.83
C SER A 412 15.30 -10.46 -21.44
N VAL A 413 14.46 -9.97 -20.52
CA VAL A 413 14.23 -10.58 -19.20
C VAL A 413 13.56 -11.95 -19.35
N ALA A 414 12.59 -12.08 -20.27
CA ALA A 414 11.95 -13.35 -20.59
C ALA A 414 12.98 -14.39 -21.07
N ALA A 415 13.87 -13.98 -21.99
CA ALA A 415 14.94 -14.83 -22.51
C ALA A 415 15.91 -15.24 -21.39
N ALA A 416 16.31 -14.32 -20.51
CA ALA A 416 17.16 -14.61 -19.37
C ALA A 416 16.52 -15.61 -18.39
N MET A 417 15.22 -15.45 -18.09
CA MET A 417 14.47 -16.39 -17.25
C MET A 417 14.35 -17.78 -17.89
N ALA A 418 14.14 -17.85 -19.21
CA ALA A 418 14.11 -19.12 -19.94
C ALA A 418 15.49 -19.82 -19.92
N ILE A 419 16.58 -19.08 -20.12
CA ILE A 419 17.95 -19.61 -20.01
C ILE A 419 18.20 -20.14 -18.60
N LEU A 420 17.81 -19.37 -17.57
CA LEU A 420 17.96 -19.78 -16.17
C LEU A 420 17.16 -21.07 -15.88
N LEU A 421 15.93 -21.16 -16.34
CA LEU A 421 15.08 -22.35 -16.18
C LEU A 421 15.73 -23.58 -16.82
N VAL A 422 16.25 -23.45 -18.05
CA VAL A 422 16.96 -24.54 -18.73
C VAL A 422 18.23 -24.92 -17.96
N ALA A 423 19.01 -23.94 -17.51
CA ALA A 423 20.22 -24.19 -16.73
C ALA A 423 19.93 -24.94 -15.42
N LEU A 424 18.89 -24.52 -14.68
CA LEU A 424 18.47 -25.15 -13.42
C LEU A 424 18.13 -26.64 -13.57
N TRP A 425 17.58 -27.05 -14.71
CA TRP A 425 17.25 -28.44 -15.01
C TRP A 425 18.42 -29.23 -15.62
N GLN A 426 19.29 -28.60 -16.40
CA GLN A 426 20.40 -29.29 -17.08
C GLN A 426 21.62 -29.49 -16.18
N ILE A 427 21.92 -28.56 -15.27
CA ILE A 427 23.08 -28.64 -14.36
C ILE A 427 23.10 -29.94 -13.53
N PRO A 428 22.03 -30.33 -12.81
CA PRO A 428 22.04 -31.53 -11.98
C PRO A 428 22.07 -32.82 -12.80
N ARG A 429 21.62 -32.76 -14.06
CA ARG A 429 21.59 -33.89 -14.99
C ARG A 429 22.94 -34.15 -15.66
N ARG A 430 23.67 -33.09 -15.99
CA ARG A 430 24.91 -33.17 -16.79
C ARG A 430 26.19 -33.11 -15.94
N ILE A 431 26.12 -32.54 -14.73
CA ILE A 431 27.29 -32.37 -13.87
C ILE A 431 27.20 -33.39 -12.71
N SER A 432 28.01 -34.44 -12.77
CA SER A 432 28.07 -35.48 -11.73
C SER A 432 28.45 -34.95 -10.34
N ALA A 433 29.13 -33.80 -10.25
CA ALA A 433 29.39 -33.14 -8.97
C ALA A 433 28.12 -32.49 -8.35
N ALA A 434 27.10 -32.20 -9.15
CA ALA A 434 25.85 -31.58 -8.69
C ALA A 434 24.90 -32.59 -8.05
N THR A 435 24.99 -33.90 -8.35
CA THR A 435 24.24 -34.92 -7.59
C THR A 435 24.67 -34.98 -6.12
N ALA A 436 25.93 -34.64 -5.82
CA ALA A 436 26.41 -34.49 -4.45
C ALA A 436 25.78 -33.30 -3.71
N TRP A 437 25.09 -32.37 -4.39
CA TRP A 437 24.37 -31.25 -3.76
C TRP A 437 22.97 -31.60 -3.26
N SER A 438 22.46 -32.77 -3.65
CA SER A 438 21.12 -33.21 -3.31
C SER A 438 20.86 -33.29 -1.81
N TYR A 439 19.58 -33.16 -1.45
CA TYR A 439 19.10 -33.32 -0.08
C TYR A 439 19.30 -34.77 0.39
N GLN A 440 20.08 -34.96 1.46
CA GLN A 440 20.36 -36.29 2.01
C GLN A 440 20.20 -36.36 3.54
N ASP A 441 19.32 -35.54 4.13
CA ASP A 441 19.09 -35.55 5.58
C ASP A 441 18.32 -36.83 5.99
N PRO A 442 18.91 -37.71 6.82
CA PRO A 442 18.25 -38.92 7.29
C PRO A 442 17.27 -38.68 8.45
N SER A 443 17.20 -37.45 8.98
CA SER A 443 16.34 -37.15 10.12
C SER A 443 14.84 -37.19 9.78
N SER A 444 14.01 -37.46 10.78
CA SER A 444 12.54 -37.44 10.63
C SER A 444 11.98 -36.05 10.36
N ARG A 445 12.76 -34.98 10.62
CA ARG A 445 12.40 -33.59 10.41
C ARG A 445 12.97 -33.09 9.09
N ASP A 446 12.12 -32.55 8.21
CA ASP A 446 12.58 -32.03 6.93
C ASP A 446 13.09 -30.59 7.05
N SER A 447 14.41 -30.41 6.98
CA SER A 447 15.08 -29.11 7.06
C SER A 447 14.71 -28.17 5.90
N ARG A 448 14.23 -28.67 4.75
CA ARG A 448 13.73 -27.83 3.65
C ARG A 448 12.45 -27.11 4.03
N VAL A 449 11.57 -27.76 4.79
CA VAL A 449 10.33 -27.15 5.29
C VAL A 449 10.66 -26.05 6.29
N ASP A 450 11.62 -26.27 7.19
CA ASP A 450 12.10 -25.22 8.10
C ASP A 450 12.69 -24.04 7.30
N LEU A 451 13.49 -24.27 6.26
CA LEU A 451 14.07 -23.21 5.43
C LEU A 451 13.00 -22.38 4.71
N LEU A 452 12.00 -23.03 4.09
CA LEU A 452 10.91 -22.34 3.40
C LEU A 452 10.01 -21.55 4.37
N ARG A 453 9.77 -22.08 5.58
CA ARG A 453 9.09 -21.34 6.65
C ARG A 453 9.90 -20.13 7.12
N GLY A 454 11.22 -20.28 7.21
CA GLY A 454 12.16 -19.19 7.50
C GLY A 454 12.11 -18.08 6.45
N MET A 455 12.04 -18.45 5.18
CA MET A 455 11.87 -17.51 4.08
C MET A 455 10.51 -16.80 4.14
N ALA A 456 9.42 -17.55 4.36
CA ALA A 456 8.08 -16.99 4.50
C ALA A 456 7.99 -15.97 5.65
N ILE A 457 8.56 -16.28 6.83
CA ILE A 457 8.54 -15.34 7.95
C ILE A 457 9.40 -14.09 7.70
N VAL A 458 10.52 -14.20 6.98
CA VAL A 458 11.31 -13.04 6.56
C VAL A 458 10.50 -12.15 5.61
N PHE A 459 9.78 -12.73 4.65
CA PHE A 459 8.90 -11.96 3.76
C PHE A 459 7.80 -11.23 4.55
N VAL A 460 7.19 -11.91 5.52
CA VAL A 460 6.20 -11.29 6.42
C VAL A 460 6.81 -10.10 7.18
N VAL A 461 8.00 -10.27 7.79
CA VAL A 461 8.68 -9.18 8.52
C VAL A 461 8.99 -8.00 7.62
N VAL A 462 9.51 -8.26 6.40
CA VAL A 462 9.86 -7.20 5.46
C VAL A 462 8.62 -6.40 5.05
N ASN A 463 7.55 -7.11 4.69
CA ASN A 463 6.30 -6.49 4.23
C ASN A 463 5.56 -5.77 5.37
N HIS A 464 5.65 -6.23 6.61
CA HIS A 464 5.01 -5.59 7.77
C HIS A 464 5.70 -4.31 8.24
N LEU A 465 7.00 -4.15 8.00
CA LEU A 465 7.74 -2.92 8.33
C LEU A 465 7.43 -1.77 7.38
N GLY A 466 7.07 -2.07 6.12
CA GLY A 466 6.58 -1.06 5.16
C GLY A 466 7.56 0.06 4.77
N MET A 467 8.87 -0.06 5.07
CA MET A 467 9.86 0.96 4.74
C MET A 467 10.45 0.74 3.35
N ALA A 468 10.53 1.80 2.53
CA ALA A 468 11.19 1.75 1.22
C ALA A 468 12.65 1.27 1.35
N SER A 469 12.98 0.10 0.77
CA SER A 469 14.31 -0.50 0.88
C SER A 469 14.62 -1.50 -0.24
N LEU A 470 15.89 -1.92 -0.34
CA LEU A 470 16.30 -2.99 -1.26
C LEU A 470 15.74 -4.36 -0.90
N PHE A 471 15.27 -4.57 0.34
CA PHE A 471 14.66 -5.84 0.74
C PHE A 471 13.28 -6.04 0.13
N GLN A 472 12.51 -4.97 -0.09
CA GLN A 472 11.17 -5.06 -0.68
C GLN A 472 11.18 -5.60 -2.12
N LEU A 473 12.26 -5.31 -2.87
CA LEU A 473 12.51 -5.86 -4.22
C LEU A 473 12.49 -7.40 -4.27
N LEU A 474 12.67 -8.06 -3.13
CA LEU A 474 12.80 -9.52 -3.03
C LEU A 474 11.58 -10.19 -2.37
N THR A 475 10.64 -9.45 -1.79
CA THR A 475 9.60 -10.00 -0.90
C THR A 475 8.16 -9.76 -1.33
N GLN A 476 7.87 -8.72 -2.11
CA GLN A 476 6.52 -8.41 -2.57
C GLN A 476 6.29 -8.89 -3.99
N GLU A 477 5.63 -10.04 -4.14
CA GLU A 477 5.28 -10.70 -5.41
C GLU A 477 6.45 -10.90 -6.41
N ALA A 478 7.69 -10.67 -5.99
CA ALA A 478 8.89 -10.74 -6.82
C ALA A 478 9.15 -12.14 -7.40
N VAL A 479 8.59 -13.18 -6.76
CA VAL A 479 8.72 -14.59 -7.17
C VAL A 479 7.41 -15.17 -7.71
N GLY A 480 6.44 -14.30 -8.05
CA GLY A 480 5.07 -14.64 -8.48
C GLY A 480 4.01 -13.94 -7.62
N PHE A 481 2.75 -13.98 -8.08
CA PHE A 481 1.53 -13.57 -7.36
C PHE A 481 1.29 -14.37 -6.05
N VAL A 482 2.23 -14.32 -5.11
CA VAL A 482 2.24 -15.05 -3.84
C VAL A 482 2.89 -14.15 -2.79
N SER A 483 2.31 -14.10 -1.58
CA SER A 483 2.90 -13.41 -0.44
C SER A 483 3.48 -14.38 0.59
N GLY A 484 4.19 -13.84 1.58
CA GLY A 484 4.66 -14.63 2.73
C GLY A 484 3.52 -15.30 3.51
N ALA A 485 2.31 -14.72 3.51
CA ALA A 485 1.18 -15.24 4.28
C ALA A 485 0.64 -16.56 3.72
N GLU A 486 0.45 -16.70 2.39
CA GLU A 486 -0.04 -17.96 1.80
C GLU A 486 0.93 -19.11 2.08
N LEU A 487 2.24 -18.86 1.92
CA LEU A 487 3.28 -19.84 2.22
C LEU A 487 3.26 -20.20 3.70
N PHE A 488 3.13 -19.22 4.59
CA PHE A 488 3.10 -19.44 6.04
C PHE A 488 1.91 -20.33 6.46
N VAL A 489 0.71 -20.08 5.93
CA VAL A 489 -0.51 -20.87 6.21
C VAL A 489 -0.38 -22.30 5.66
N LEU A 490 0.06 -22.44 4.41
CA LEU A 490 0.23 -23.76 3.78
C LEU A 490 1.28 -24.61 4.53
N PHE A 491 2.44 -24.05 4.85
CA PHE A 491 3.49 -24.80 5.56
C PHE A 491 3.11 -25.15 6.99
N SER A 492 2.31 -24.30 7.65
CA SER A 492 1.78 -24.62 8.98
C SER A 492 0.85 -25.84 8.94
N GLY A 493 -0.04 -25.91 7.95
CA GLY A 493 -0.86 -27.10 7.70
C GLY A 493 -0.01 -28.33 7.40
N LEU A 494 1.01 -28.19 6.53
CA LEU A 494 1.95 -29.25 6.19
C LEU A 494 2.68 -29.83 7.40
N VAL A 495 3.15 -28.97 8.30
CA VAL A 495 3.80 -29.42 9.55
C VAL A 495 2.81 -30.14 10.45
N VAL A 496 1.57 -29.66 10.58
CA VAL A 496 0.53 -30.32 11.38
C VAL A 496 0.25 -31.72 10.85
N GLY A 497 0.02 -31.86 9.53
CA GLY A 497 -0.22 -33.16 8.90
C GLY A 497 0.96 -34.12 9.02
N MET A 498 2.19 -33.62 8.87
CA MET A 498 3.41 -34.42 8.96
C MET A 498 3.72 -34.89 10.39
N VAL A 499 3.51 -34.03 11.40
CA VAL A 499 3.89 -34.31 12.80
C VAL A 499 2.79 -35.04 13.56
N TYR A 500 1.54 -34.61 13.42
CA TYR A 500 0.42 -35.19 14.16
C TYR A 500 -0.28 -36.32 13.39
N GLY A 501 -0.06 -36.46 12.08
CA GLY A 501 -0.62 -37.56 11.28
C GLY A 501 -0.29 -38.95 11.83
N PRO A 502 1.00 -39.31 12.03
CA PRO A 502 1.38 -40.58 12.64
C PRO A 502 0.82 -40.74 14.07
N LYS A 503 0.92 -39.69 14.88
CA LYS A 503 0.45 -39.70 16.28
C LYS A 503 -1.05 -39.91 16.41
N ALA A 504 -1.84 -39.34 15.50
CA ALA A 504 -3.29 -39.46 15.52
C ALA A 504 -3.78 -40.90 15.26
N LYS A 505 -2.93 -41.77 14.69
CA LYS A 505 -3.22 -43.20 14.54
C LYS A 505 -2.97 -43.99 15.83
N GLU A 506 -2.04 -43.52 16.65
CA GLU A 506 -1.64 -44.17 17.90
C GLU A 506 -2.50 -43.69 19.06
N ASP A 507 -2.62 -42.37 19.24
CA ASP A 507 -3.38 -41.73 20.31
C ASP A 507 -4.05 -40.44 19.80
N PHE A 508 -5.31 -40.57 19.41
CA PHE A 508 -6.10 -39.44 18.93
C PHE A 508 -6.39 -38.41 20.04
N GLY A 509 -6.57 -38.87 21.28
CA GLY A 509 -6.86 -37.99 22.43
C GLY A 509 -5.70 -37.06 22.73
N GLN A 510 -4.47 -37.57 22.68
CA GLN A 510 -3.26 -36.76 22.82
C GLN A 510 -3.14 -35.71 21.71
N VAL A 511 -3.49 -36.04 20.46
CA VAL A 511 -3.47 -35.06 19.37
C VAL A 511 -4.46 -33.92 19.63
N VAL A 512 -5.69 -34.24 20.05
CA VAL A 512 -6.71 -33.24 20.42
C VAL A 512 -6.21 -32.33 21.55
N ASP A 513 -5.63 -32.89 22.62
CA ASP A 513 -5.10 -32.10 23.74
C ASP A 513 -3.95 -31.18 23.28
N LEU A 514 -2.99 -31.70 22.51
CA LEU A 514 -1.85 -30.91 22.01
C LEU A 514 -2.27 -29.78 21.07
N THR A 515 -3.20 -30.02 20.15
CA THR A 515 -3.68 -28.98 19.23
C THR A 515 -4.54 -27.95 19.94
N SER A 516 -5.38 -28.37 20.90
CA SER A 516 -6.26 -27.46 21.65
C SER A 516 -5.49 -26.56 22.61
N ARG A 517 -4.51 -27.12 23.35
CA ARG A 517 -3.59 -26.31 24.18
C ARG A 517 -2.81 -25.31 23.35
N ARG A 518 -2.36 -25.74 22.16
CA ARG A 518 -1.65 -24.84 21.24
C ARG A 518 -2.56 -23.72 20.76
N ALA A 519 -3.78 -24.04 20.31
CA ALA A 519 -4.77 -23.05 19.89
C ALA A 519 -5.09 -22.05 21.02
N GLY A 520 -5.31 -22.53 22.25
CA GLY A 520 -5.52 -21.68 23.42
C GLY A 520 -4.33 -20.75 23.70
N LYS A 521 -3.09 -21.26 23.61
CA LYS A 521 -1.89 -20.43 23.77
C LYS A 521 -1.79 -19.34 22.69
N LEU A 522 -2.13 -19.66 21.44
CA LEU A 522 -2.16 -18.66 20.36
C LEU A 522 -3.22 -17.58 20.61
N TYR A 523 -4.41 -17.99 21.03
CA TYR A 523 -5.51 -17.08 21.36
C TYR A 523 -5.15 -16.11 22.49
N VAL A 524 -4.63 -16.62 23.60
CA VAL A 524 -4.18 -15.78 24.72
C VAL A 524 -3.05 -14.85 24.30
N THR A 525 -2.14 -15.31 23.43
CA THR A 525 -1.07 -14.45 22.89
C THR A 525 -1.65 -13.32 22.04
N ALA A 526 -2.64 -13.59 21.19
CA ALA A 526 -3.33 -12.56 20.39
C ALA A 526 -4.03 -11.53 21.27
N LEU A 527 -4.73 -11.99 22.31
CA LEU A 527 -5.37 -11.09 23.27
C LEU A 527 -4.34 -10.24 24.02
N ALA A 528 -3.21 -10.83 24.44
CA ALA A 528 -2.16 -10.09 25.14
C ALA A 528 -1.49 -9.03 24.25
N VAL A 529 -1.24 -9.35 22.97
CA VAL A 529 -0.70 -8.38 22.00
C VAL A 529 -1.70 -7.26 21.74
N LEU A 530 -2.98 -7.59 21.53
CA LEU A 530 -4.06 -6.63 21.34
C LEU A 530 -4.11 -5.62 22.49
N VAL A 531 -4.22 -6.11 23.72
CA VAL A 531 -4.29 -5.26 24.93
C VAL A 531 -2.99 -4.48 25.13
N GLY A 532 -1.84 -5.13 24.91
CA GLY A 532 -0.53 -4.48 25.05
C GLY A 532 -0.36 -3.28 24.11
N VAL A 533 -0.72 -3.43 22.83
CA VAL A 533 -0.67 -2.34 21.85
C VAL A 533 -1.65 -1.23 22.19
N PHE A 534 -2.86 -1.56 22.66
CA PHE A 534 -3.80 -0.54 23.14
C PHE A 534 -3.28 0.24 24.34
N LEU A 535 -2.70 -0.43 25.33
CA LEU A 535 -2.11 0.26 26.48
C LEU A 535 -0.94 1.18 26.05
N LEU A 536 -0.15 0.76 25.06
CA LEU A 536 0.89 1.60 24.47
C LEU A 536 0.31 2.81 23.71
N SER A 537 -0.84 2.67 23.04
CA SER A 537 -1.47 3.78 22.31
C SER A 537 -2.04 4.88 23.23
N LEU A 538 -2.16 4.61 24.53
CA LEU A 538 -2.53 5.63 25.52
C LEU A 538 -1.35 6.53 25.91
N LEU A 539 -0.12 6.19 25.52
CA LEU A 539 1.07 6.99 25.85
C LEU A 539 1.25 8.11 24.81
N PRO A 540 1.10 9.39 25.18
CA PRO A 540 1.08 10.51 24.22
C PRO A 540 2.42 10.75 23.52
N PHE A 541 3.52 10.22 24.07
CA PHE A 541 4.88 10.36 23.53
C PHE A 541 5.31 9.18 22.64
N PHE A 542 4.46 8.17 22.46
CA PHE A 542 4.79 6.96 21.70
C PHE A 542 3.86 6.82 20.50
N ASN A 543 4.42 6.86 19.29
CA ASN A 543 3.66 6.69 18.05
C ASN A 543 3.31 5.19 17.87
N THR A 544 2.01 4.86 17.95
CA THR A 544 1.50 3.51 17.69
C THR A 544 0.79 3.37 16.35
N GLU A 545 0.74 4.41 15.53
CA GLU A 545 -0.02 4.45 14.27
C GLU A 545 0.35 3.29 13.35
N ALA A 546 1.64 2.94 13.27
CA ALA A 546 2.11 1.79 12.48
C ALA A 546 1.52 0.44 12.92
N LEU A 547 1.02 0.33 14.16
CA LEU A 547 0.41 -0.88 14.72
C LEU A 547 -1.11 -0.78 14.85
N THR A 548 -1.63 0.41 15.14
CA THR A 548 -3.07 0.64 15.35
C THR A 548 -3.80 0.96 14.06
N THR A 549 -3.08 1.29 13.00
CA THR A 549 -3.66 1.57 11.68
C THR A 549 -3.14 0.63 10.60
N PHE A 550 -3.92 0.44 9.55
CA PHE A 550 -3.51 -0.27 8.34
C PHE A 550 -3.78 0.59 7.12
N VAL A 551 -2.78 0.77 6.24
CA VAL A 551 -2.96 1.42 4.94
C VAL A 551 -3.05 0.33 3.87
N ASP A 552 -4.21 0.16 3.23
CA ASP A 552 -4.39 -0.80 2.13
C ASP A 552 -3.67 -0.31 0.89
N GLN A 553 -2.89 -1.21 0.31
CA GLN A 553 -2.01 -0.98 -0.85
C GLN A 553 -2.67 -1.50 -2.14
N GLY A 554 -4.00 -1.58 -2.18
CA GLY A 554 -4.76 -2.14 -3.30
C GLY A 554 -4.76 -3.67 -3.34
N THR A 555 -4.38 -4.31 -2.24
CA THR A 555 -4.28 -5.78 -2.14
C THR A 555 -5.27 -6.37 -1.12
N GLY A 556 -6.04 -5.54 -0.42
CA GLY A 556 -7.08 -5.90 0.53
C GLY A 556 -8.38 -6.41 -0.10
N GLY A 557 -9.44 -6.56 0.70
CA GLY A 557 -10.73 -7.13 0.27
C GLY A 557 -11.46 -6.31 -0.79
N ALA A 558 -11.13 -5.02 -0.89
CA ALA A 558 -11.64 -4.10 -1.91
C ALA A 558 -10.81 -4.08 -3.21
N GLY A 559 -9.75 -4.89 -3.31
CA GLY A 559 -8.85 -4.90 -4.48
C GLY A 559 -8.17 -3.54 -4.70
N HIS A 560 -7.83 -3.21 -5.94
CA HIS A 560 -7.16 -1.95 -6.29
C HIS A 560 -7.99 -0.70 -5.98
N THR A 561 -9.32 -0.82 -5.96
CA THR A 561 -10.20 0.27 -5.49
C THR A 561 -9.97 0.60 -4.01
N GLY A 562 -9.29 -0.30 -3.29
CA GLY A 562 -8.91 -0.19 -1.90
C GLY A 562 -7.56 0.49 -1.60
N ALA A 563 -6.77 0.84 -2.60
CA ALA A 563 -5.44 1.42 -2.38
C ALA A 563 -5.51 2.80 -1.69
N GLY A 564 -4.53 3.11 -0.83
CA GLY A 564 -4.42 4.37 -0.07
C GLY A 564 -5.28 4.46 1.19
N ARG A 565 -6.18 3.49 1.43
CA ARG A 565 -7.16 3.50 2.53
C ARG A 565 -6.52 3.20 3.88
N THR A 566 -6.57 4.16 4.80
CA THR A 566 -6.12 3.95 6.19
C THR A 566 -7.30 3.54 7.07
N TYR A 567 -7.15 2.44 7.81
CA TYR A 567 -8.13 1.91 8.74
C TYR A 567 -7.60 2.00 10.17
N ASP A 568 -8.35 2.58 11.09
CA ASP A 568 -8.08 2.43 12.52
C ASP A 568 -8.62 1.08 13.02
N LEU A 569 -7.70 0.21 13.40
CA LEU A 569 -7.95 -1.16 13.82
C LEU A 569 -8.37 -1.26 15.30
N TYR A 570 -8.32 -0.15 16.01
CA TYR A 570 -8.68 0.02 17.42
C TYR A 570 -9.84 1.00 17.62
N ALA A 571 -10.48 1.43 16.52
CA ALA A 571 -11.63 2.32 16.54
C ALA A 571 -12.71 1.79 17.49
N GLY A 572 -13.10 2.60 18.48
CA GLY A 572 -14.10 2.22 19.49
C GLY A 572 -13.54 1.56 20.75
N MET A 573 -12.25 1.18 20.83
CA MET A 573 -11.65 0.68 22.07
C MET A 573 -11.59 1.74 23.19
N SER A 574 -11.55 3.03 22.84
CA SER A 574 -11.60 4.13 23.81
C SER A 574 -12.91 4.17 24.61
N SER A 575 -13.98 3.54 24.12
CA SER A 575 -15.25 3.42 24.85
C SER A 575 -15.15 2.57 26.13
N LEU A 576 -14.05 1.82 26.32
CA LEU A 576 -13.70 1.19 27.59
C LEU A 576 -13.58 2.19 28.76
N PHE A 577 -13.31 3.46 28.46
CA PHE A 577 -13.19 4.52 29.46
C PHE A 577 -14.50 5.31 29.66
N GLN A 578 -15.53 5.03 28.85
CA GLN A 578 -16.85 5.64 29.03
C GLN A 578 -17.59 4.90 30.15
N PHE A 579 -18.32 5.64 30.99
CA PHE A 579 -19.09 5.04 32.09
C PHE A 579 -20.59 5.34 31.93
N PRO A 580 -21.45 4.30 31.87
CA PRO A 580 -21.12 2.87 31.92
C PRO A 580 -20.44 2.36 30.64
N VAL A 581 -19.57 1.36 30.78
CA VAL A 581 -18.87 0.75 29.65
C VAL A 581 -19.88 0.08 28.72
N PRO A 582 -19.88 0.38 27.40
CA PRO A 582 -20.83 -0.23 26.48
C PRO A 582 -20.68 -1.77 26.47
N PRO A 583 -21.80 -2.52 26.58
CA PRO A 583 -21.75 -3.98 26.75
C PRO A 583 -21.18 -4.72 25.52
N GLN A 584 -21.12 -4.07 24.35
CA GLN A 584 -20.64 -4.65 23.10
C GLN A 584 -19.11 -4.76 23.01
N VAL A 585 -18.38 -3.96 23.79
CA VAL A 585 -16.92 -3.80 23.65
C VAL A 585 -16.17 -5.01 24.19
N LEU A 586 -16.60 -5.56 25.33
CA LEU A 586 -15.97 -6.74 25.93
C LEU A 586 -16.10 -7.99 25.02
N PRO A 587 -17.29 -8.34 24.47
CA PRO A 587 -17.41 -9.36 23.44
C PRO A 587 -16.51 -9.09 22.22
N ALA A 588 -16.42 -7.84 21.75
CA ALA A 588 -15.58 -7.48 20.61
C ALA A 588 -14.09 -7.76 20.87
N ILE A 589 -13.59 -7.47 22.06
CA ILE A 589 -12.22 -7.79 22.49
C ILE A 589 -11.98 -9.30 22.54
N VAL A 590 -12.89 -10.05 23.18
CA VAL A 590 -12.80 -11.52 23.30
C VAL A 590 -12.87 -12.19 21.92
N LEU A 591 -13.67 -11.64 21.00
CA LEU A 591 -13.79 -12.13 19.63
C LEU A 591 -12.69 -11.61 18.69
N LEU A 592 -11.68 -10.89 19.20
CA LEU A 592 -10.58 -10.34 18.42
C LEU A 592 -11.07 -9.49 17.22
N GLN A 593 -12.04 -8.60 17.48
CA GLN A 593 -12.50 -7.59 16.52
C GLN A 593 -11.54 -6.39 16.43
N PHE A 594 -10.60 -6.29 17.38
CA PHE A 594 -9.50 -5.32 17.40
C PHE A 594 -8.16 -6.06 17.34
N GLY A 595 -7.11 -5.38 16.90
CA GLY A 595 -5.77 -5.94 16.89
C GLY A 595 -4.86 -5.26 15.87
N PRO A 596 -3.53 -5.42 16.01
CA PRO A 596 -2.62 -4.90 15.01
C PRO A 596 -2.67 -5.80 13.77
N TRP A 597 -2.77 -5.20 12.58
CA TRP A 597 -2.95 -5.96 11.33
C TRP A 597 -1.82 -6.95 11.06
N GLN A 598 -0.61 -6.64 11.53
CA GLN A 598 0.55 -7.53 11.46
C GLN A 598 0.35 -8.86 12.21
N PHE A 599 -0.58 -8.89 13.16
CA PHE A 599 -0.85 -10.06 14.02
C PHE A 599 -2.20 -10.73 13.74
N ASN A 600 -3.05 -10.15 12.88
CA ASN A 600 -4.44 -10.60 12.69
C ASN A 600 -4.58 -12.04 12.19
N VAL A 601 -3.63 -12.55 11.40
CA VAL A 601 -3.63 -13.95 10.92
C VAL A 601 -3.72 -14.98 12.05
N MET A 602 -3.39 -14.61 13.29
CA MET A 602 -3.46 -15.51 14.44
C MET A 602 -4.88 -15.99 14.75
N GLY A 603 -5.91 -15.17 14.52
CA GLY A 603 -7.30 -15.58 14.71
C GLY A 603 -7.67 -16.76 13.81
N LEU A 604 -7.28 -16.70 12.53
CA LEU A 604 -7.42 -17.81 11.58
C LEU A 604 -6.75 -19.09 12.11
N TYR A 605 -5.51 -19.01 12.60
CA TYR A 605 -4.77 -20.16 13.10
C TYR A 605 -5.42 -20.83 14.31
N VAL A 606 -5.98 -20.05 15.23
CA VAL A 606 -6.70 -20.59 16.39
C VAL A 606 -7.82 -21.51 15.91
N VAL A 607 -8.65 -21.04 14.97
CA VAL A 607 -9.76 -21.82 14.43
C VAL A 607 -9.27 -23.05 13.66
N LEU A 608 -8.29 -22.90 12.78
CA LEU A 608 -7.76 -23.99 11.98
C LEU A 608 -7.08 -25.09 12.81
N LEU A 609 -6.40 -24.73 13.90
CA LEU A 609 -5.82 -25.70 14.82
C LEU A 609 -6.89 -26.45 15.63
N LEU A 610 -7.98 -25.78 16.02
CA LEU A 610 -9.10 -26.44 16.69
C LEU A 610 -9.81 -27.45 15.79
N VAL A 611 -9.93 -27.15 14.49
CA VAL A 611 -10.54 -28.06 13.51
C VAL A 611 -9.59 -29.18 13.08
N SER A 612 -8.27 -28.99 13.21
CA SER A 612 -7.24 -29.93 12.73
C SER A 612 -7.40 -31.38 13.19
N PRO A 613 -7.82 -31.71 14.44
CA PRO A 613 -8.00 -33.10 14.84
C PRO A 613 -9.12 -33.79 14.06
N LEU A 614 -10.21 -33.08 13.73
CA LEU A 614 -11.31 -33.64 12.95
C LEU A 614 -10.84 -34.01 11.53
N ILE A 615 -10.00 -33.16 10.93
CA ILE A 615 -9.39 -33.40 9.63
C ILE A 615 -8.46 -34.61 9.69
N LEU A 616 -7.57 -34.66 10.69
CA LEU A 616 -6.68 -35.81 10.91
C LEU A 616 -7.46 -37.11 11.12
N ALA A 617 -8.58 -37.06 11.85
CA ALA A 617 -9.46 -38.22 12.03
C ALA A 617 -10.08 -38.70 10.71
N ALA A 618 -10.44 -37.79 9.81
CA ALA A 618 -10.93 -38.14 8.48
C ALA A 618 -9.81 -38.74 7.60
N LEU A 619 -8.60 -38.17 7.66
CA LEU A 619 -7.43 -38.68 6.94
C LEU A 619 -7.00 -40.07 7.42
N ASN A 620 -7.08 -40.34 8.73
CA ASN A 620 -6.83 -41.66 9.30
C ASN A 620 -7.84 -42.71 8.81
N ARG A 621 -9.07 -42.29 8.49
CA ARG A 621 -10.11 -43.15 7.89
C ARG A 621 -10.00 -43.26 6.37
N GLY A 622 -8.91 -42.77 5.77
CA GLY A 622 -8.71 -42.83 4.31
C GLY A 622 -9.60 -41.86 3.51
N LYS A 623 -10.28 -40.91 4.17
CA LYS A 623 -11.24 -39.99 3.53
C LYS A 623 -10.56 -38.74 2.94
N ALA A 624 -9.32 -38.84 2.46
CA ALA A 624 -8.56 -37.69 1.95
C ALA A 624 -9.26 -36.99 0.78
N ALA A 625 -9.85 -37.76 -0.16
CA ALA A 625 -10.63 -37.20 -1.26
C ALA A 625 -11.84 -36.39 -0.79
N TRP A 626 -12.56 -36.87 0.24
CA TRP A 626 -13.68 -36.14 0.84
C TRP A 626 -13.23 -34.86 1.55
N VAL A 627 -12.11 -34.91 2.28
CA VAL A 627 -11.52 -33.72 2.89
C VAL A 627 -11.22 -32.66 1.83
N LEU A 628 -10.59 -33.07 0.72
CA LEU A 628 -10.27 -32.19 -0.42
C LEU A 628 -11.52 -31.66 -1.14
N LEU A 629 -12.56 -32.48 -1.29
CA LEU A 629 -13.82 -32.06 -1.90
C LEU A 629 -14.55 -31.05 -1.01
N VAL A 630 -14.67 -31.32 0.29
CA VAL A 630 -15.33 -30.42 1.24
C VAL A 630 -14.56 -29.10 1.36
N THR A 631 -13.22 -29.12 1.46
CA THR A 631 -12.45 -27.87 1.51
C THR A 631 -12.62 -27.04 0.24
N LEU A 632 -12.72 -27.67 -0.94
CA LEU A 632 -12.93 -26.95 -2.19
C LEU A 632 -14.35 -26.38 -2.28
N ALA A 633 -15.35 -27.12 -1.80
CA ALA A 633 -16.73 -26.65 -1.72
C ALA A 633 -16.85 -25.45 -0.77
N VAL A 634 -16.25 -25.52 0.42
CA VAL A 634 -16.21 -24.41 1.39
C VAL A 634 -15.49 -23.19 0.81
N TYR A 635 -14.37 -23.40 0.11
CA TYR A 635 -13.66 -22.34 -0.61
C TYR A 635 -14.55 -21.69 -1.70
N ALA A 636 -15.23 -22.50 -2.51
CA ALA A 636 -16.11 -21.99 -3.57
C ALA A 636 -17.28 -21.18 -3.00
N VAL A 637 -17.92 -21.68 -1.93
CA VAL A 637 -18.96 -20.95 -1.22
C VAL A 637 -18.42 -19.65 -0.66
N GLY A 638 -17.28 -19.66 0.04
CA GLY A 638 -16.66 -18.45 0.59
C GLY A 638 -16.27 -17.42 -0.47
N ASN A 639 -15.79 -17.88 -1.64
CA ASN A 639 -15.42 -17.00 -2.75
C ASN A 639 -16.65 -16.32 -3.39
N VAL A 640 -17.77 -17.04 -3.50
CA VAL A 640 -19.02 -16.52 -4.10
C VAL A 640 -19.83 -15.67 -3.11
N THR A 641 -20.07 -16.19 -1.90
CA THR A 641 -20.97 -15.53 -0.93
C THR A 641 -20.27 -14.44 -0.13
N ARG A 642 -18.93 -14.51 -0.03
CA ARG A 642 -18.11 -13.63 0.82
C ARG A 642 -18.60 -13.57 2.28
N PHE A 643 -19.32 -14.60 2.71
CA PHE A 643 -19.93 -14.66 4.03
C PHE A 643 -18.87 -14.82 5.12
N ARG A 644 -18.99 -14.05 6.20
CA ARG A 644 -18.07 -14.10 7.35
C ARG A 644 -18.69 -14.97 8.45
N ILE A 645 -17.94 -15.97 8.91
CA ILE A 645 -18.41 -16.84 10.00
C ILE A 645 -18.27 -16.12 11.33
N LEU A 646 -17.14 -15.43 11.51
CA LEU A 646 -16.84 -14.72 12.74
C LEU A 646 -16.81 -13.20 12.49
N PRO A 647 -17.15 -12.39 13.50
CA PRO A 647 -17.00 -10.95 13.41
C PRO A 647 -15.53 -10.50 13.62
N SER A 648 -14.61 -11.45 13.81
CA SER A 648 -13.19 -11.19 14.10
C SER A 648 -12.49 -10.46 12.94
N GLN A 649 -11.58 -9.55 13.29
CA GLN A 649 -10.88 -8.69 12.33
C GLN A 649 -10.04 -9.46 11.30
N PHE A 650 -9.60 -10.68 11.63
CA PHE A 650 -8.83 -11.48 10.68
C PHE A 650 -9.64 -11.86 9.43
N GLU A 651 -10.97 -11.90 9.49
CA GLU A 651 -11.84 -12.25 8.37
C GLU A 651 -11.81 -11.17 7.26
N ASP A 652 -11.36 -9.94 7.56
CA ASP A 652 -11.19 -8.87 6.56
C ASP A 652 -10.05 -9.15 5.59
N SER A 653 -8.96 -9.72 6.08
CA SER A 653 -7.74 -10.01 5.30
C SER A 653 -7.59 -11.49 4.93
N PHE A 654 -8.11 -12.36 5.79
CA PHE A 654 -7.97 -13.81 5.70
C PHE A 654 -9.31 -14.53 5.93
N PRO A 655 -10.32 -14.32 5.06
CA PRO A 655 -11.64 -14.96 5.20
C PRO A 655 -11.52 -16.46 5.47
N LEU A 656 -12.12 -16.93 6.56
CA LEU A 656 -11.95 -18.28 7.09
C LEU A 656 -12.36 -19.35 6.06
N LEU A 657 -13.51 -19.16 5.41
CA LEU A 657 -14.05 -20.07 4.40
C LEU A 657 -13.07 -20.27 3.22
N VAL A 658 -12.32 -19.23 2.89
CA VAL A 658 -11.40 -19.22 1.75
C VAL A 658 -10.03 -19.72 2.15
N TRP A 659 -9.40 -19.09 3.15
CA TRP A 659 -8.01 -19.34 3.53
C TRP A 659 -7.76 -20.70 4.17
N GLN A 660 -8.80 -21.34 4.70
CA GLN A 660 -8.70 -22.72 5.18
C GLN A 660 -8.19 -23.68 4.11
N VAL A 661 -8.45 -23.41 2.81
CA VAL A 661 -8.00 -24.28 1.70
C VAL A 661 -6.49 -24.49 1.69
N LEU A 662 -5.69 -23.44 1.94
CA LEU A 662 -4.24 -23.53 1.96
C LEU A 662 -3.75 -24.42 3.11
N PHE A 663 -4.34 -24.26 4.29
CA PHE A 663 -3.98 -25.02 5.47
C PHE A 663 -4.39 -26.49 5.34
N VAL A 664 -5.61 -26.77 4.86
CA VAL A 664 -6.10 -28.13 4.69
C VAL A 664 -5.32 -28.85 3.58
N VAL A 665 -5.11 -28.23 2.42
CA VAL A 665 -4.26 -28.81 1.36
C VAL A 665 -2.85 -29.06 1.86
N GLY A 666 -2.27 -28.11 2.60
CA GLY A 666 -1.00 -28.29 3.29
C GLY A 666 -1.01 -29.52 4.21
N MET A 667 -2.04 -29.67 5.05
CA MET A 667 -2.18 -30.79 5.99
C MET A 667 -2.32 -32.14 5.29
N VAL A 668 -3.15 -32.24 4.24
CA VAL A 668 -3.26 -33.45 3.42
C VAL A 668 -1.91 -33.78 2.77
N ALA A 669 -1.22 -32.77 2.23
CA ALA A 669 0.10 -32.93 1.64
C ALA A 669 1.16 -33.39 2.65
N GLY A 670 1.12 -32.85 3.87
CA GLY A 670 2.00 -33.24 4.98
C GLY A 670 1.75 -34.68 5.44
N TYR A 671 0.48 -35.07 5.57
CA TYR A 671 0.06 -36.42 5.96
C TYR A 671 0.47 -37.47 4.90
N HIS A 672 0.27 -37.16 3.61
CA HIS A 672 0.63 -38.04 2.49
C HIS A 672 2.00 -37.75 1.86
N ARG A 673 2.87 -37.00 2.53
CA ARG A 673 4.13 -36.47 1.98
C ARG A 673 4.96 -37.52 1.25
N ARG A 674 5.17 -38.69 1.88
CA ARG A 674 6.00 -39.76 1.30
C ARG A 674 5.43 -40.27 -0.02
N SER A 675 4.12 -40.48 -0.09
CA SER A 675 3.44 -40.94 -1.31
C SER A 675 3.47 -39.88 -2.40
N ILE A 676 3.24 -38.61 -2.06
CA ILE A 676 3.27 -37.49 -3.01
C ILE A 676 4.68 -37.33 -3.59
N VAL A 677 5.72 -37.34 -2.74
CA VAL A 677 7.11 -37.24 -3.21
C VAL A 677 7.48 -38.42 -4.10
N ALA A 678 7.08 -39.65 -3.72
CA ALA A 678 7.34 -40.84 -4.53
C ALA A 678 6.62 -40.79 -5.91
N TRP A 679 5.42 -40.22 -5.96
CA TRP A 679 4.67 -40.02 -7.19
C TRP A 679 5.31 -38.93 -8.07
N LEU A 680 5.63 -37.76 -7.50
CA LEU A 680 6.30 -36.67 -8.23
C LEU A 680 7.68 -37.07 -8.77
N THR A 681 8.41 -37.92 -8.03
CA THR A 681 9.70 -38.45 -8.49
C THR A 681 9.54 -39.37 -9.70
N ARG A 682 8.45 -40.14 -9.77
CA ARG A 682 8.10 -40.98 -10.94
C ARG A 682 7.58 -40.16 -12.12
N HIS A 683 6.86 -39.08 -11.84
CA HIS A 683 6.25 -38.20 -12.84
C HIS A 683 7.01 -36.88 -12.95
N ILE A 684 8.30 -36.95 -13.28
CA ILE A 684 9.17 -35.77 -13.34
C ILE A 684 8.65 -34.68 -14.31
N TRP A 685 7.90 -35.06 -15.35
CA TRP A 685 7.28 -34.12 -16.28
C TRP A 685 6.31 -33.16 -15.58
N VAL A 686 5.62 -33.61 -14.52
CA VAL A 686 4.74 -32.75 -13.70
C VAL A 686 5.57 -31.72 -12.95
N VAL A 687 6.71 -32.13 -12.39
CA VAL A 687 7.63 -31.21 -11.71
C VAL A 687 8.18 -30.19 -12.70
N VAL A 688 8.55 -30.61 -13.91
CA VAL A 688 8.96 -29.70 -15.00
C VAL A 688 7.84 -28.71 -15.31
N ALA A 689 6.61 -29.19 -15.53
CA ALA A 689 5.47 -28.33 -15.80
C ALA A 689 5.21 -27.31 -14.68
N CYS A 690 5.27 -27.73 -13.40
CA CYS A 690 5.15 -26.81 -12.26
C CYS A 690 6.28 -25.78 -12.23
N THR A 691 7.54 -26.17 -12.52
CA THR A 691 8.66 -25.22 -12.56
C THR A 691 8.52 -24.21 -13.71
N VAL A 692 8.07 -24.65 -14.89
CA VAL A 692 7.80 -23.76 -16.04
C VAL A 692 6.68 -22.79 -15.68
N ALA A 693 5.58 -23.29 -15.11
CA ALA A 693 4.44 -22.47 -14.69
C ALA A 693 4.83 -21.44 -13.62
N ALA A 694 5.63 -21.83 -12.62
CA ALA A 694 6.13 -20.92 -11.58
C ALA A 694 6.99 -19.80 -12.19
N PHE A 695 7.87 -20.12 -13.14
CA PHE A 695 8.67 -19.12 -13.85
C PHE A 695 7.82 -18.19 -14.73
N ALA A 696 6.82 -18.73 -15.43
CA ALA A 696 5.91 -17.93 -16.24
C ALA A 696 5.06 -16.97 -15.39
N LEU A 697 4.55 -17.44 -14.25
CA LEU A 697 3.78 -16.61 -13.31
C LEU A 697 4.66 -15.59 -12.59
N ALA A 698 5.91 -15.93 -12.27
CA ALA A 698 6.90 -14.96 -11.77
C ALA A 698 7.18 -13.87 -12.81
N PHE A 699 7.43 -14.25 -14.06
CA PHE A 699 7.62 -13.30 -15.16
C PHE A 699 6.40 -12.39 -15.35
N LEU A 700 5.20 -12.96 -15.30
CA LEU A 700 3.96 -12.20 -15.42
C LEU A 700 3.74 -11.25 -14.24
N SER A 701 4.09 -11.64 -13.01
CA SER A 701 3.95 -10.77 -11.83
C SER A 701 4.82 -9.51 -11.89
N TRP A 702 5.94 -9.54 -12.63
CA TRP A 702 6.76 -8.35 -12.86
C TRP A 702 6.10 -7.34 -13.81
N GLY A 703 4.97 -7.70 -14.43
CA GLY A 703 4.16 -6.78 -15.23
C GLY A 703 3.26 -5.85 -14.42
N ASN A 704 3.28 -5.94 -13.09
CA ASN A 704 2.39 -5.19 -12.20
C ASN A 704 2.50 -3.67 -12.43
N PRO A 705 1.40 -2.97 -12.80
CA PRO A 705 1.42 -1.52 -12.96
C PRO A 705 1.61 -0.78 -11.64
N TYR A 706 1.28 -1.43 -10.51
CA TYR A 706 1.40 -0.86 -9.18
C TYR A 706 2.76 -1.23 -8.60
N LEU A 707 3.70 -0.30 -8.70
CA LEU A 707 5.03 -0.45 -8.09
C LEU A 707 4.95 -0.02 -6.63
N SER A 708 5.37 -0.90 -5.74
CA SER A 708 5.40 -0.65 -4.29
C SER A 708 6.55 0.28 -3.87
N ASN A 709 7.56 0.41 -4.73
CA ASN A 709 8.73 1.27 -4.50
C ASN A 709 9.29 1.81 -5.83
N ASN A 710 10.00 2.94 -5.75
CA ASN A 710 10.64 3.66 -6.86
C ASN A 710 11.78 2.89 -7.54
N TYR A 711 12.14 1.71 -7.02
CA TYR A 711 13.16 0.81 -7.57
C TYR A 711 12.56 -0.49 -8.11
N ASP A 712 11.25 -0.71 -7.95
CA ASP A 712 10.61 -1.90 -8.47
C ASP A 712 10.70 -1.87 -10.00
N VAL A 713 11.21 -2.95 -10.57
CA VAL A 713 11.36 -3.09 -12.00
C VAL A 713 10.06 -3.62 -12.57
N ARG A 714 9.46 -2.83 -13.47
CA ARG A 714 8.23 -3.19 -14.16
C ARG A 714 8.54 -3.68 -15.57
N LEU A 715 7.88 -4.74 -16.00
CA LEU A 715 7.85 -5.18 -17.40
C LEU A 715 6.54 -4.74 -18.04
N ALA A 716 6.55 -3.69 -18.87
CA ALA A 716 5.37 -3.24 -19.61
C ALA A 716 5.06 -4.20 -20.79
N LEU A 717 4.59 -5.41 -20.46
CA LEU A 717 4.31 -6.50 -21.40
C LEU A 717 2.95 -6.34 -22.09
N ILE A 718 1.94 -5.91 -21.34
CA ILE A 718 0.56 -5.72 -21.78
C ILE A 718 0.04 -4.36 -21.27
N PRO A 719 -1.00 -3.77 -21.90
CA PRO A 719 -1.60 -2.53 -21.43
C PRO A 719 -2.06 -2.60 -19.97
N ASP A 720 -1.90 -1.52 -19.21
CA ASP A 720 -2.18 -1.44 -17.78
C ASP A 720 -3.60 -1.89 -17.43
N ALA A 721 -4.59 -1.44 -18.21
CA ALA A 721 -5.99 -1.83 -18.04
C ALA A 721 -6.20 -3.35 -18.18
N ALA A 722 -5.52 -3.98 -19.15
CA ALA A 722 -5.59 -5.42 -19.36
C ALA A 722 -4.92 -6.19 -18.22
N TYR A 723 -3.80 -5.68 -17.70
CA TYR A 723 -3.13 -6.28 -16.55
C TYR A 723 -4.02 -6.25 -15.30
N ARG A 724 -4.63 -5.09 -15.01
CA ARG A 724 -5.52 -4.91 -13.84
C ARG A 724 -6.71 -5.86 -13.90
N ALA A 725 -7.38 -5.92 -15.05
CA ALA A 725 -8.51 -6.83 -15.26
C ALA A 725 -8.10 -8.30 -15.04
N MET A 726 -6.93 -8.70 -15.53
CA MET A 726 -6.39 -10.05 -15.30
C MET A 726 -6.06 -10.29 -13.81
N TYR A 727 -5.42 -9.33 -13.15
CA TYR A 727 -5.05 -9.44 -11.75
C TYR A 727 -6.28 -9.56 -10.85
N ASP A 728 -7.27 -8.69 -11.01
CA ASP A 728 -8.51 -8.71 -10.22
C ASP A 728 -9.29 -10.01 -10.42
N ALA A 729 -9.35 -10.52 -11.65
CA ALA A 729 -10.08 -11.75 -11.96
C ALA A 729 -9.38 -13.02 -11.45
N LEU A 730 -8.06 -13.11 -11.55
CA LEU A 730 -7.33 -14.37 -11.37
C LEU A 730 -6.37 -14.39 -10.19
N PHE A 731 -5.90 -13.22 -9.73
CA PHE A 731 -4.78 -13.11 -8.79
C PHE A 731 -5.07 -12.25 -7.57
N GLY A 732 -6.33 -11.87 -7.31
CA GLY A 732 -6.73 -11.20 -6.06
C GLY A 732 -6.33 -11.98 -4.81
N ARG A 733 -5.74 -11.30 -3.81
CA ARG A 733 -5.15 -11.89 -2.60
C ARG A 733 -6.18 -12.33 -1.57
N THR A 734 -7.05 -11.42 -1.13
CA THR A 734 -7.94 -11.63 0.03
C THR A 734 -8.84 -12.86 -0.14
N TYR A 735 -9.41 -13.04 -1.33
CA TYR A 735 -10.27 -14.17 -1.65
C TYR A 735 -9.52 -15.32 -2.36
N LEU A 736 -8.18 -15.32 -2.31
CA LEU A 736 -7.29 -16.30 -2.92
C LEU A 736 -7.77 -16.73 -4.30
N ALA A 737 -7.85 -15.78 -5.23
CA ALA A 737 -8.39 -16.02 -6.56
C ALA A 737 -7.74 -17.27 -7.21
N PRO A 738 -8.47 -18.01 -8.07
CA PRO A 738 -8.03 -19.34 -8.51
C PRO A 738 -6.62 -19.39 -9.11
N GLY A 739 -6.21 -18.35 -9.84
CA GLY A 739 -4.87 -18.23 -10.41
C GLY A 739 -3.78 -18.06 -9.34
N ARG A 740 -4.04 -17.27 -8.29
CA ARG A 740 -3.17 -17.14 -7.11
C ARG A 740 -3.05 -18.45 -6.35
N LEU A 741 -4.15 -19.15 -6.09
CA LEU A 741 -4.12 -20.45 -5.42
C LEU A 741 -3.28 -21.47 -6.22
N LEU A 742 -3.48 -21.54 -7.53
CA LEU A 742 -2.66 -22.36 -8.41
C LEU A 742 -1.18 -21.97 -8.34
N ASN A 743 -0.88 -20.67 -8.37
CA ASN A 743 0.48 -20.16 -8.29
C ASN A 743 1.21 -20.63 -7.02
N VAL A 744 0.55 -20.52 -5.86
CA VAL A 744 1.09 -21.01 -4.57
C VAL A 744 1.45 -22.50 -4.66
N LEU A 745 0.56 -23.33 -5.20
CA LEU A 745 0.78 -24.77 -5.30
C LEU A 745 1.95 -25.13 -6.24
N VAL A 746 2.00 -24.54 -7.43
CA VAL A 746 3.09 -24.81 -8.39
C VAL A 746 4.42 -24.26 -7.89
N LEU A 747 4.43 -23.11 -7.23
CA LEU A 747 5.61 -22.50 -6.63
C LEU A 747 6.18 -23.39 -5.51
N VAL A 748 5.33 -23.95 -4.64
CA VAL A 748 5.77 -24.86 -3.57
C VAL A 748 6.41 -26.13 -4.15
N VAL A 749 5.81 -26.73 -5.19
CA VAL A 749 6.39 -27.91 -5.86
C VAL A 749 7.74 -27.56 -6.50
N ALA A 750 7.82 -26.43 -7.21
CA ALA A 750 9.04 -25.94 -7.85
C ALA A 750 10.14 -25.64 -6.82
N ALA A 751 9.82 -24.94 -5.74
CA ALA A 751 10.74 -24.62 -4.65
C ALA A 751 11.25 -25.88 -3.95
N TYR A 752 10.37 -26.86 -3.71
CA TYR A 752 10.76 -28.12 -3.10
C TYR A 752 11.67 -28.95 -4.01
N ALA A 753 11.39 -28.98 -5.32
CA ALA A 753 12.26 -29.62 -6.31
C ALA A 753 13.64 -28.94 -6.38
N PHE A 754 13.68 -27.61 -6.40
CA PHE A 754 14.91 -26.83 -6.35
C PHE A 754 15.73 -27.14 -5.10
N LEU A 755 15.12 -27.07 -3.90
CA LEU A 755 15.80 -27.40 -2.65
C LEU A 755 16.23 -28.86 -2.57
N SER A 756 15.54 -29.78 -3.25
CA SER A 756 15.94 -31.19 -3.32
C SER A 756 17.22 -31.38 -4.13
N ALA A 757 17.37 -30.66 -5.23
CA ALA A 757 18.53 -30.74 -6.11
C ALA A 757 19.73 -29.92 -5.61
N TYR A 758 19.48 -28.73 -5.05
CA TYR A 758 20.49 -27.73 -4.69
C TYR A 758 20.63 -27.52 -3.17
N TRP A 759 20.32 -28.54 -2.37
CA TRP A 759 20.28 -28.42 -0.91
C TRP A 759 21.60 -27.90 -0.30
N LYS A 760 22.73 -28.57 -0.57
CA LYS A 760 24.00 -28.24 0.09
C LYS A 760 24.47 -26.79 -0.16
N PRO A 761 24.46 -26.25 -1.40
CA PRO A 761 24.83 -24.84 -1.60
C PRO A 761 23.84 -23.89 -0.90
N VAL A 762 22.53 -24.14 -1.01
CA VAL A 762 21.51 -23.28 -0.37
C VAL A 762 21.62 -23.31 1.16
N GLN A 763 21.78 -24.50 1.74
CA GLN A 763 21.96 -24.68 3.19
C GLN A 763 23.20 -23.96 3.71
N ARG A 764 24.31 -23.98 2.95
CA ARG A 764 25.52 -23.25 3.34
C ARG A 764 25.33 -21.74 3.27
N ALA A 765 24.69 -21.25 2.21
CA ALA A 765 24.50 -19.82 1.98
C ALA A 765 23.47 -19.20 2.94
N LEU A 766 22.31 -19.85 3.09
CA LEU A 766 21.13 -19.28 3.76
C LEU A 766 20.68 -20.07 4.99
N GLY A 767 21.10 -21.33 5.13
CA GLY A 767 20.59 -22.22 6.18
C GLY A 767 20.97 -21.78 7.60
N TRP A 768 22.10 -21.10 7.80
CA TRP A 768 22.50 -20.57 9.10
C TRP A 768 21.56 -19.48 9.63
N PHE A 769 20.85 -18.79 8.72
CA PHE A 769 19.92 -17.71 9.03
C PHE A 769 18.46 -18.18 8.97
N LEU A 770 18.03 -18.74 7.83
CA LEU A 770 16.63 -19.08 7.59
C LEU A 770 16.15 -20.29 8.41
N ILE A 771 16.96 -21.33 8.60
CA ILE A 771 16.52 -22.52 9.33
C ILE A 771 16.20 -22.19 10.80
N PRO A 772 17.07 -21.50 11.58
CA PRO A 772 16.73 -21.10 12.95
C PRO A 772 15.42 -20.31 13.04
N LEU A 773 15.24 -19.30 12.18
CA LEU A 773 14.01 -18.49 12.13
C LEU A 773 12.80 -19.38 11.81
N GLY A 774 12.94 -20.28 10.84
CA GLY A 774 11.93 -21.27 10.43
C GLY A 774 11.50 -22.24 11.54
N ARG A 775 12.43 -22.58 12.45
CA ARG A 775 12.14 -23.45 13.59
C ARG A 775 11.38 -22.75 14.70
N ALA A 776 11.52 -21.44 14.81
CA ALA A 776 10.92 -20.58 15.84
C ALA A 776 9.99 -19.52 15.21
N THR A 777 9.26 -19.87 14.14
CA THR A 777 8.52 -18.87 13.34
C THR A 777 7.51 -18.10 14.16
N LEU A 778 6.84 -18.74 15.13
CA LEU A 778 5.85 -18.09 15.96
C LEU A 778 6.49 -17.05 16.88
N TYR A 779 7.65 -17.37 17.46
CA TYR A 779 8.42 -16.44 18.25
C TYR A 779 8.84 -15.21 17.42
N VAL A 780 9.38 -15.44 16.22
CA VAL A 780 9.79 -14.35 15.29
C VAL A 780 8.57 -13.50 14.92
N PHE A 781 7.43 -14.16 14.66
CA PHE A 781 6.17 -13.50 14.36
C PHE A 781 5.62 -12.68 15.54
N ILE A 782 5.93 -12.99 16.79
CA ILE A 782 5.53 -12.14 17.93
C ILE A 782 6.51 -10.99 18.09
N MET A 783 7.82 -11.27 18.08
CA MET A 783 8.83 -10.26 18.35
C MET A 783 8.94 -9.19 17.27
N HIS A 784 8.62 -9.50 16.01
CA HIS A 784 8.69 -8.48 14.96
C HIS A 784 7.68 -7.34 15.17
N VAL A 785 6.51 -7.59 15.78
CA VAL A 785 5.52 -6.54 16.11
C VAL A 785 6.12 -5.54 17.10
N VAL A 786 6.85 -6.04 18.10
CA VAL A 786 7.57 -5.21 19.07
C VAL A 786 8.67 -4.39 18.38
N LEU A 787 9.42 -4.99 17.45
CA LEU A 787 10.45 -4.28 16.70
C LEU A 787 9.88 -3.22 15.75
N ILE A 788 8.70 -3.46 15.16
CA ILE A 788 7.97 -2.46 14.37
C ILE A 788 7.61 -1.26 15.25
N ALA A 789 7.10 -1.49 16.45
CA ALA A 789 6.80 -0.42 17.41
C ALA A 789 8.04 0.46 17.67
N VAL A 790 9.20 -0.16 17.87
CA VAL A 790 10.47 0.56 18.11
C VAL A 790 10.89 1.34 16.87
N VAL A 791 10.88 0.70 15.69
CA VAL A 791 11.30 1.31 14.42
C VAL A 791 10.42 2.50 14.05
N ALA A 792 9.10 2.39 14.23
CA ALA A 792 8.14 3.46 13.93
C ALA A 792 8.40 4.74 14.75
N ASN A 793 9.06 4.63 15.89
CA ASN A 793 9.38 5.74 16.79
C ASN A 793 10.78 6.33 16.59
N ILE A 794 11.50 5.94 15.53
CA ILE A 794 12.82 6.51 15.19
C ILE A 794 12.64 7.54 14.05
N PRO A 795 12.70 8.86 14.32
CA PRO A 795 12.41 9.89 13.31
C PRO A 795 13.30 9.80 12.06
N ALA A 796 14.56 9.41 12.22
CA ALA A 796 15.49 9.26 11.10
C ALA A 796 15.04 8.21 10.07
N LEU A 797 14.33 7.16 10.50
CA LEU A 797 13.81 6.11 9.62
C LEU A 797 12.54 6.54 8.87
N GLN A 798 11.89 7.61 9.32
CA GLN A 798 10.71 8.18 8.65
C GLN A 798 11.08 9.07 7.44
N GLN A 799 12.36 9.41 7.28
CA GLN A 799 12.87 10.23 6.17
C GLN A 799 12.98 9.48 4.83
N GLN A 800 12.52 8.21 4.77
CA GLN A 800 12.49 7.34 3.59
C GLN A 800 13.85 7.16 2.87
N SER A 801 14.97 7.33 3.58
CA SER A 801 16.30 7.03 3.02
C SER A 801 16.48 5.53 2.81
N ILE A 802 16.66 5.10 1.55
CA ILE A 802 16.78 3.66 1.19
C ILE A 802 17.99 3.01 1.84
N ALA A 803 19.14 3.68 1.88
CA ALA A 803 20.36 3.14 2.46
C ALA A 803 20.17 2.91 3.96
N LEU A 804 19.60 3.90 4.65
CA LEU A 804 19.31 3.83 6.08
C LEU A 804 18.24 2.78 6.37
N ASN A 805 17.15 2.75 5.60
CA ASN A 805 16.09 1.75 5.74
C ASN A 805 16.59 0.34 5.47
N THR A 806 17.42 0.15 4.44
CA THR A 806 18.05 -1.15 4.13
C THR A 806 18.96 -1.59 5.28
N ALA A 807 19.75 -0.68 5.85
CA ALA A 807 20.55 -0.97 7.04
C ALA A 807 19.66 -1.32 8.25
N ALA A 808 18.56 -0.60 8.46
CA ALA A 808 17.59 -0.88 9.52
C ALA A 808 16.96 -2.28 9.37
N TYR A 809 16.58 -2.68 8.16
CA TYR A 809 16.10 -4.05 7.88
C TYR A 809 17.15 -5.10 8.23
N ALA A 810 18.41 -4.91 7.81
CA ALA A 810 19.49 -5.82 8.14
C ALA A 810 19.69 -5.95 9.66
N VAL A 811 19.57 -4.84 10.39
CA VAL A 811 19.63 -4.82 11.86
C VAL A 811 18.44 -5.56 12.46
N VAL A 812 17.19 -5.29 12.04
CA VAL A 812 15.99 -5.97 12.56
C VAL A 812 16.07 -7.48 12.33
N LEU A 813 16.42 -7.90 11.11
CA LEU A 813 16.58 -9.32 10.77
C LEU A 813 17.72 -9.97 11.57
N GLY A 814 18.83 -9.25 11.75
CA GLY A 814 19.95 -9.67 12.58
C GLY A 814 19.56 -9.84 14.05
N LEU A 815 18.80 -8.89 14.61
CA LEU A 815 18.29 -8.95 15.98
C LEU A 815 17.36 -10.15 16.18
N LEU A 816 16.39 -10.36 15.28
CA LEU A 816 15.51 -11.54 15.33
C LEU A 816 16.32 -12.85 15.29
N TRP A 817 17.35 -12.92 14.46
CA TRP A 817 18.24 -14.08 14.40
C TRP A 817 19.02 -14.28 15.70
N VAL A 818 19.62 -13.21 16.26
CA VAL A 818 20.34 -13.26 17.55
C VAL A 818 19.41 -13.70 18.67
N MET A 819 18.20 -13.15 18.75
CA MET A 819 17.20 -13.49 19.76
C MET A 819 16.80 -14.97 19.69
N VAL A 820 16.62 -15.52 18.48
CA VAL A 820 16.35 -16.95 18.29
C VAL A 820 17.56 -17.81 18.68
N ARG A 821 18.77 -17.40 18.33
CA ARG A 821 20.01 -18.14 18.64
C ARG A 821 20.31 -18.17 20.14
N THR A 822 20.03 -17.07 20.83
CA THR A 822 20.22 -16.91 22.28
C THR A 822 19.02 -17.39 23.09
N ARG A 823 17.92 -17.79 22.44
CA ARG A 823 16.64 -18.19 23.07
C ARG A 823 16.07 -17.10 23.98
N PHE A 824 16.25 -15.85 23.61
CA PHE A 824 15.78 -14.69 24.35
C PHE A 824 14.27 -14.78 24.60
N LEU A 825 13.81 -14.73 25.85
CA LEU A 825 12.38 -14.83 26.22
C LEU A 825 11.62 -16.09 25.77
N PHE A 826 12.29 -17.19 25.38
CA PHE A 826 11.62 -18.44 24.97
C PHE A 826 10.80 -19.10 26.10
N ARG A 827 11.02 -18.70 27.35
CA ARG A 827 10.23 -19.15 28.51
C ARG A 827 8.86 -18.49 28.58
N ILE A 828 8.73 -17.28 28.05
CA ILE A 828 7.51 -16.46 28.13
C ILE A 828 6.76 -16.54 26.80
N ILE A 829 7.49 -16.39 25.69
CA ILE A 829 6.91 -16.30 24.35
C ILE A 829 6.85 -17.70 23.73
N PRO A 830 5.70 -18.12 23.18
CA PRO A 830 5.58 -19.37 22.45
C PRO A 830 6.53 -19.47 21.25
N THR A 831 7.12 -20.65 21.04
CA THR A 831 8.04 -20.96 19.93
C THR A 831 7.42 -21.85 18.86
#